data_AF-A0A1W2CAP0-F1
#
_entry.id   AF-A0A1W2CAP0-F1
#
_cell.length_a   1.000
_cell.length_b   1.000
_cell.length_c   1.000
_cell.angle_alpha   90.00
_cell.angle_beta   90.00
_cell.angle_gamma   90.00
#
_symmetry.space_group_name_H-M   'P 1'
#
loop_
_entity.id
_entity.type
_entity.pdbx_description
1 polymer ?
#
loop_
_entity_poly.entity_id
_entity_poly.type
_entity_poly.pdbx_seq_one_letter_code
_entity_poly.pdbx_strand_id
1 'polypeptide(L)'
;MLNLAKVEPMSPDNKCRKTPLYQWHKDNGGQMVDFAGWDMPVQYDSGVIKEHLATRKYGGMFDVSHMGRFRIKGKDKIAFLQRALTGNAQALQPREAHYTIISDENGYALDDAFLYRFDKEDYLLVVNASNSEKDWKHLIKIADKFDDVTLENHTESLSLMAIQGPMAKELITRVARKSPLPEPNQNSLSQMDLCGVSCLVSRTGYTGEPNSFEIFAPADQFVFLWESIFSQGQALNIVQVGLGARDTLRLEAGMPLYGHELGLGPDEKKIPIFAIPLATVAVSLSPLKKNFVGKEALTRQWTAHENQRQGIFEKETPLPRRIKCLALMDKGVARQGAEVFMDEQKVGDITSGTSVPFWQFKGHGVEMTPTDKTGKRSIVLGLLDAHIQVGQTVQIKVRKRTLNAMVVKAHGRSDAPPYFHPILEGYEIPASHDNNSMTQGISRFKRVLAKSWENHQWRQTKCINLIPSEMTPSPWTRLVQVSDPVGRYAEHKELAAAYEQEVFYYQGCDFIAWVEEALAHEMSRFMGCPLVECRSVSGQMANMTAFSAMVQWRNRGNLKREPGRIACAVTNHIGRGGHLSAQPMGALRDYIAKNPVTEKFNVFNFPVLQDNPYQMDLNALEALLADIDPELMVFGKSMVLHTEPVAQVKSLLESMNKRPILMYDMAHVLGLIGPHFQEPFKEGADLVTGSTHKTFFGSQRGVVGCAFDGENTPEHELWQTIRKRAFPGMVSNHHLGSLLGLLVAAMEMNTFKDEYQRQVIANAKAFARALKKTGLDVQGDAAMDFTQTHQVIVGVGYGKGIEAAKALEKNHIICNYQAIPSDEGFTVSSGIRLGVSEMTRFGMKETDFEALACIMADVIQKGVDASGDVEQFRSRFLDMAYCFNDNEILDLKENFLGSF
;
A
#
# COMPACT_ATOMS: atom_id res chain seq x y z
N MET A 1 -29.31 -25.86 1.30
CA MET A 1 -30.09 -24.85 2.03
C MET A 1 -29.16 -24.12 2.99
N LEU A 2 -29.12 -22.79 2.85
CA LEU A 2 -28.21 -21.85 3.52
C LEU A 2 -28.65 -21.58 4.97
N ASN A 3 -27.77 -21.03 5.81
CA ASN A 3 -28.12 -20.54 7.16
C ASN A 3 -28.82 -19.17 7.07
N LEU A 4 -29.91 -19.08 6.30
CA LEU A 4 -30.84 -17.99 6.53
C LEU A 4 -31.55 -18.35 7.85
N ALA A 5 -31.56 -17.42 8.81
CA ALA A 5 -32.36 -17.55 10.03
C ALA A 5 -33.76 -18.08 9.67
N LYS A 6 -34.33 -18.98 10.48
CA LYS A 6 -35.62 -19.62 10.23
C LYS A 6 -36.63 -18.60 9.68
N VAL A 7 -36.86 -18.64 8.37
CA VAL A 7 -37.94 -17.90 7.72
C VAL A 7 -39.21 -18.66 8.09
N GLU A 8 -39.98 -18.12 9.02
CA GLU A 8 -41.31 -18.64 9.32
C GLU A 8 -42.20 -18.47 8.08
N PRO A 9 -42.97 -19.50 7.67
CA PRO A 9 -43.99 -19.32 6.64
C PRO A 9 -45.09 -18.39 7.17
N MET A 10 -45.48 -17.43 6.33
CA MET A 10 -46.41 -16.33 6.59
C MET A 10 -47.67 -16.66 7.41
N SER A 11 -48.08 -15.71 8.26
CA SER A 11 -49.51 -15.40 8.43
C SER A 11 -49.99 -14.60 7.20
N PRO A 12 -51.20 -14.84 6.67
CA PRO A 12 -51.62 -14.36 5.35
C PRO A 12 -51.69 -12.82 5.15
N ASP A 13 -51.46 -12.00 6.17
CA ASP A 13 -51.75 -10.56 6.14
C ASP A 13 -50.53 -9.61 6.09
N ASN A 14 -49.28 -10.10 6.02
CA ASN A 14 -48.11 -9.21 5.97
C ASN A 14 -47.45 -9.18 4.57
N LYS A 15 -47.68 -8.12 3.79
CA LYS A 15 -47.05 -7.93 2.46
C LYS A 15 -45.57 -7.52 2.62
N CYS A 16 -44.64 -8.35 2.14
CA CYS A 16 -43.23 -7.97 2.01
C CYS A 16 -43.05 -6.77 1.05
N ARG A 17 -42.08 -5.91 1.36
CA ARG A 17 -41.66 -4.79 0.51
C ARG A 17 -40.91 -5.32 -0.71
N LYS A 18 -40.88 -4.53 -1.79
CA LYS A 18 -40.28 -4.91 -3.09
C LYS A 18 -39.24 -3.88 -3.51
N THR A 19 -38.06 -4.34 -3.93
CA THR A 19 -37.07 -3.45 -4.56
C THR A 19 -37.52 -3.10 -5.98
N PRO A 20 -36.97 -2.03 -6.60
CA PRO A 20 -37.25 -1.74 -8.01
C PRO A 20 -36.89 -2.89 -8.97
N LEU A 21 -35.94 -3.75 -8.58
CA LEU A 21 -35.52 -4.92 -9.35
C LEU A 21 -36.36 -6.17 -9.10
N TYR A 22 -37.40 -6.13 -8.25
CA TYR A 22 -38.21 -7.30 -7.92
C TYR A 22 -38.70 -8.06 -9.16
N GLN A 23 -39.25 -7.33 -10.15
CA GLN A 23 -39.77 -7.95 -11.37
C GLN A 23 -38.63 -8.51 -12.22
N TRP A 24 -37.54 -7.75 -12.38
CA TRP A 24 -36.34 -8.20 -13.09
C TRP A 24 -35.77 -9.49 -12.50
N HIS A 25 -35.68 -9.60 -11.17
CA HIS A 25 -35.20 -10.81 -10.49
C HIS A 25 -36.05 -12.02 -10.84
N LYS A 26 -37.38 -11.89 -10.80
CA LYS A 26 -38.30 -12.99 -11.15
C LYS A 26 -38.15 -13.41 -12.61
N ASP A 27 -38.05 -12.45 -13.51
CA ASP A 27 -37.94 -12.70 -14.95
C ASP A 27 -36.57 -13.32 -15.32
N ASN A 28 -35.56 -13.17 -14.46
CA ASN A 28 -34.20 -13.70 -14.66
C ASN A 28 -33.87 -14.90 -13.74
N GLY A 29 -34.89 -15.65 -13.30
CA GLY A 29 -34.72 -16.92 -12.58
C GLY A 29 -34.39 -16.78 -11.09
N GLY A 30 -34.65 -15.60 -10.50
CA GLY A 30 -34.46 -15.34 -9.08
C GLY A 30 -35.47 -16.07 -8.22
N GLN A 31 -34.97 -16.89 -7.27
CA GLN A 31 -35.80 -17.54 -6.27
C GLN A 31 -36.03 -16.58 -5.10
N MET A 32 -37.22 -15.97 -5.06
CA MET A 32 -37.55 -14.93 -4.10
C MET A 32 -37.90 -15.51 -2.72
N VAL A 33 -37.38 -14.91 -1.66
CA VAL A 33 -37.68 -15.24 -0.27
C VAL A 33 -37.89 -13.96 0.54
N ASP A 34 -38.62 -14.06 1.65
CA ASP A 34 -38.64 -13.00 2.66
C ASP A 34 -37.26 -12.91 3.32
N PHE A 35 -36.62 -11.76 3.14
CA PHE A 35 -35.40 -11.39 3.82
C PHE A 35 -35.60 -10.03 4.50
N ALA A 36 -35.80 -10.07 5.82
CA ALA A 36 -35.99 -8.87 6.64
C ALA A 36 -37.16 -7.99 6.17
N GLY A 37 -38.28 -8.60 5.74
CA GLY A 37 -39.47 -7.90 5.27
C GLY A 37 -39.39 -7.41 3.82
N TRP A 38 -38.38 -7.84 3.07
CA TRP A 38 -38.21 -7.57 1.64
C TRP A 38 -38.20 -8.88 0.83
N ASP A 39 -38.87 -8.87 -0.32
CA ASP A 39 -38.77 -9.97 -1.29
C ASP A 39 -37.43 -9.86 -2.04
N MET A 40 -36.49 -10.77 -1.74
CA MET A 40 -35.13 -10.77 -2.31
C MET A 40 -34.75 -12.14 -2.91
N PRO A 41 -33.93 -12.20 -3.98
CA PRO A 41 -33.47 -13.46 -4.54
C PRO A 41 -32.45 -14.16 -3.63
N VAL A 42 -32.75 -15.37 -3.15
CA VAL A 42 -31.79 -16.19 -2.39
C VAL A 42 -30.71 -16.79 -3.28
N GLN A 43 -31.07 -17.17 -4.50
CA GLN A 43 -30.19 -17.66 -5.55
C GLN A 43 -30.90 -17.53 -6.90
N TYR A 44 -30.14 -17.67 -7.98
CA TYR A 44 -30.64 -17.79 -9.34
C TYR A 44 -30.48 -19.24 -9.83
N ASP A 45 -30.91 -19.53 -11.05
CA ASP A 45 -30.87 -20.89 -11.64
C ASP A 45 -29.46 -21.52 -11.67
N SER A 46 -28.40 -20.69 -11.68
CA SER A 46 -27.01 -21.17 -11.62
C SER A 46 -26.64 -21.78 -10.25
N GLY A 47 -27.33 -21.36 -9.19
CA GLY A 47 -27.14 -21.77 -7.81
C GLY A 47 -25.94 -21.12 -7.12
N VAL A 48 -26.01 -21.08 -5.79
CA VAL A 48 -25.03 -20.46 -4.86
C VAL A 48 -23.56 -20.75 -5.19
N ILE A 49 -23.25 -22.00 -5.55
CA ILE A 49 -21.86 -22.41 -5.81
C ILE A 49 -21.28 -21.67 -7.02
N LYS A 50 -22.05 -21.59 -8.12
CA LYS A 50 -21.59 -20.93 -9.35
C LYS A 50 -21.51 -19.42 -9.14
N GLU A 51 -22.49 -18.83 -8.47
CA GLU A 51 -22.49 -17.41 -8.11
C GLU A 51 -21.27 -17.02 -7.26
N HIS A 52 -20.93 -17.82 -6.23
CA HIS A 52 -19.74 -17.61 -5.40
C HIS A 52 -18.45 -17.69 -6.24
N LEU A 53 -18.28 -18.77 -7.01
CA LEU A 53 -17.09 -18.98 -7.83
C LEU A 53 -16.93 -17.90 -8.91
N ALA A 54 -18.03 -17.46 -9.52
CA ALA A 54 -18.02 -16.38 -10.49
C ALA A 54 -17.57 -15.07 -9.84
N THR A 55 -18.05 -14.75 -8.63
CA THR A 55 -17.61 -13.57 -7.88
C THR A 55 -16.10 -13.58 -7.60
N ARG A 56 -15.54 -14.73 -7.20
CA ARG A 56 -14.11 -14.88 -6.88
C ARG A 56 -13.16 -14.80 -8.09
N LYS A 57 -13.63 -15.13 -9.30
CA LYS A 57 -12.79 -15.22 -10.52
C LYS A 57 -13.06 -14.12 -11.53
N TYR A 58 -14.30 -13.64 -11.62
CA TYR A 58 -14.75 -12.68 -12.61
C TYR A 58 -15.45 -11.50 -11.92
N GLY A 59 -16.66 -11.71 -11.40
CA GLY A 59 -17.38 -10.73 -10.61
C GLY A 59 -18.84 -11.11 -10.40
N GLY A 60 -19.44 -10.51 -9.38
CA GLY A 60 -20.83 -10.68 -9.01
C GLY A 60 -21.53 -9.33 -8.88
N MET A 61 -22.78 -9.27 -9.35
CA MET A 61 -23.64 -8.10 -9.28
C MET A 61 -24.83 -8.38 -8.34
N PHE A 62 -25.04 -7.51 -7.37
CA PHE A 62 -25.93 -7.75 -6.23
C PHE A 62 -26.94 -6.62 -6.08
N ASP A 63 -28.22 -6.96 -5.87
CA ASP A 63 -29.21 -6.00 -5.40
C ASP A 63 -29.13 -5.89 -3.87
N VAL A 64 -28.77 -4.71 -3.39
CA VAL A 64 -28.69 -4.38 -1.97
C VAL A 64 -29.63 -3.23 -1.60
N SER A 65 -30.63 -2.97 -2.45
CA SER A 65 -31.66 -1.93 -2.26
C SER A 65 -32.64 -2.20 -1.12
N HIS A 66 -32.44 -3.26 -0.32
CA HIS A 66 -33.21 -3.56 0.89
C HIS A 66 -32.63 -2.89 2.15
N MET A 67 -31.36 -2.44 2.11
CA MET A 67 -30.69 -1.79 3.25
C MET A 67 -31.26 -0.40 3.57
N GLY A 68 -31.24 0.05 4.83
CA GLY A 68 -31.69 1.39 5.16
C GLY A 68 -30.72 2.46 4.66
N ARG A 69 -31.20 3.55 4.06
CA ARG A 69 -30.38 4.68 3.58
C ARG A 69 -30.86 5.98 4.20
N PHE A 70 -30.11 6.52 5.15
CA PHE A 70 -30.49 7.71 5.91
C PHE A 70 -29.54 8.86 5.59
N ARG A 71 -30.06 9.96 5.05
CA ARG A 71 -29.29 11.18 4.80
C ARG A 71 -29.36 12.08 6.03
N ILE A 72 -28.22 12.62 6.42
CA ILE A 72 -28.06 13.45 7.62
C ILE A 72 -27.52 14.82 7.21
N LYS A 73 -28.24 15.87 7.60
CA LYS A 73 -27.93 17.28 7.31
C LYS A 73 -28.03 18.16 8.56
N GLY A 74 -27.69 19.44 8.42
CA GLY A 74 -27.79 20.45 9.48
C GLY A 74 -26.42 20.87 10.03
N LYS A 75 -26.41 21.90 10.88
CA LYS A 75 -25.18 22.40 11.52
C LYS A 75 -24.66 21.45 12.61
N ASP A 76 -25.56 20.76 13.31
CA ASP A 76 -25.22 19.85 14.41
C ASP A 76 -24.91 18.41 13.93
N LYS A 77 -24.95 18.14 12.62
CA LYS A 77 -24.78 16.80 12.04
C LYS A 77 -23.54 16.06 12.56
N ILE A 78 -22.39 16.73 12.68
CA ILE A 78 -21.17 16.09 13.19
C ILE A 78 -21.30 15.76 14.68
N ALA A 79 -21.83 16.69 15.49
CA ALA A 79 -22.03 16.46 16.92
C ALA A 79 -23.02 15.30 17.16
N PHE A 80 -24.09 15.26 16.38
CA PHE A 80 -25.05 14.15 16.34
C PHE A 80 -24.39 12.82 15.97
N LEU A 81 -23.67 12.76 14.84
CA LEU A 81 -23.01 11.53 14.38
C LEU A 81 -21.95 11.05 15.37
N GLN A 82 -21.17 11.97 15.95
CA GLN A 82 -20.20 11.65 17.01
C GLN A 82 -20.88 11.10 18.27
N ARG A 83 -22.11 11.52 18.58
CA ARG A 83 -22.89 11.00 19.71
C ARG A 83 -23.49 9.62 19.42
N ALA A 84 -24.01 9.43 18.21
CA ALA A 84 -24.81 8.27 17.82
C ALA A 84 -23.98 7.06 17.36
N LEU A 85 -22.83 7.29 16.72
CA LEU A 85 -22.00 6.24 16.11
C LEU A 85 -20.74 6.00 16.93
N THR A 86 -20.16 4.80 16.87
CA THR A 86 -18.87 4.51 17.53
C THR A 86 -17.67 5.07 16.76
N GLY A 87 -17.83 5.29 15.46
CA GLY A 87 -16.78 5.80 14.56
C GLY A 87 -16.64 7.32 14.64
N ASN A 88 -15.46 7.82 14.30
CA ASN A 88 -15.14 9.25 14.38
C ASN A 88 -15.62 10.00 13.13
N ALA A 89 -16.86 10.49 13.15
CA ALA A 89 -17.46 11.17 11.98
C ALA A 89 -16.73 12.46 11.58
N GLN A 90 -16.06 13.13 12.52
CA GLN A 90 -15.27 14.33 12.26
C GLN A 90 -13.98 14.03 11.50
N ALA A 91 -13.42 12.83 11.66
CA ALA A 91 -12.24 12.38 10.91
C ALA A 91 -12.52 12.16 9.42
N LEU A 92 -13.79 11.89 9.07
CA LEU A 92 -14.19 11.48 7.73
C LEU A 92 -14.15 12.66 6.76
N GLN A 93 -13.22 12.64 5.81
CA GLN A 93 -13.06 13.71 4.83
C GLN A 93 -14.10 13.58 3.70
N PRO A 94 -14.38 14.68 2.96
CA PRO A 94 -15.16 14.58 1.74
C PRO A 94 -14.56 13.53 0.80
N ARG A 95 -15.44 12.77 0.14
CA ARG A 95 -15.11 11.63 -0.73
C ARG A 95 -14.52 10.40 -0.01
N GLU A 96 -14.73 10.28 1.28
CA GLU A 96 -14.40 9.06 2.05
C GLU A 96 -15.65 8.44 2.69
N ALA A 97 -15.58 7.15 2.93
CA ALA A 97 -16.50 6.42 3.79
C ALA A 97 -15.76 5.64 4.89
N HIS A 98 -16.49 5.25 5.94
CA HIS A 98 -15.96 4.30 6.91
C HIS A 98 -17.04 3.36 7.45
N TYR A 99 -16.56 2.23 7.98
CA TYR A 99 -17.37 1.29 8.73
C TYR A 99 -17.50 1.76 10.19
N THR A 100 -18.70 1.64 10.75
CA THR A 100 -19.03 2.10 12.10
C THR A 100 -20.10 1.22 12.74
N ILE A 101 -20.35 1.38 14.05
CA ILE A 101 -21.35 0.61 14.79
C ILE A 101 -22.29 1.58 15.49
N ILE A 102 -23.58 1.23 15.51
CA ILE A 102 -24.58 1.86 16.37
C ILE A 102 -24.63 1.04 17.65
N SER A 103 -24.23 1.62 18.78
CA SER A 103 -24.13 0.91 20.06
C SER A 103 -25.24 1.26 21.04
N ASP A 104 -25.55 0.33 21.95
CA ASP A 104 -26.29 0.64 23.17
C ASP A 104 -25.36 1.15 24.29
N GLU A 105 -25.93 1.61 25.40
CA GLU A 105 -25.18 2.17 26.53
C GLU A 105 -24.25 1.15 27.23
N ASN A 106 -24.46 -0.15 27.00
CA ASN A 106 -23.68 -1.23 27.57
C ASN A 106 -22.58 -1.75 26.62
N GLY A 107 -22.39 -1.11 25.47
CA GLY A 107 -21.35 -1.48 24.50
C GLY A 107 -21.69 -2.72 23.67
N TYR A 108 -22.97 -3.01 23.48
CA TYR A 108 -23.45 -4.02 22.54
C TYR A 108 -23.94 -3.37 21.23
N ALA A 109 -23.79 -4.07 20.11
CA ALA A 109 -24.22 -3.56 18.81
C ALA A 109 -25.75 -3.60 18.68
N LEU A 110 -26.35 -2.45 18.35
CA LEU A 110 -27.71 -2.37 17.83
C LEU A 110 -27.75 -2.72 16.35
N ASP A 111 -26.77 -2.22 15.60
CA ASP A 111 -26.46 -2.57 14.21
C ASP A 111 -25.01 -2.16 13.87
N ASP A 112 -24.46 -2.71 12.80
CA ASP A 112 -23.29 -2.16 12.10
C ASP A 112 -23.70 -1.38 10.84
N ALA A 113 -22.91 -0.40 10.46
CA ALA A 113 -23.28 0.55 9.41
C ALA A 113 -22.07 1.07 8.64
N PHE A 114 -22.33 1.67 7.48
CA PHE A 114 -21.35 2.43 6.73
C PHE A 114 -21.77 3.89 6.62
N LEU A 115 -20.88 4.81 6.98
CA LEU A 115 -21.09 6.25 6.87
C LEU A 115 -20.31 6.77 5.65
N TYR A 116 -21.02 7.40 4.72
CA TYR A 116 -20.49 7.97 3.49
C TYR A 116 -20.54 9.50 3.54
N ARG A 117 -19.49 10.16 3.05
CA ARG A 117 -19.43 11.62 2.90
C ARG A 117 -19.08 11.99 1.46
N PHE A 118 -20.08 12.02 0.58
CA PHE A 118 -19.85 12.30 -0.85
C PHE A 118 -19.46 13.76 -1.15
N ASP A 119 -19.92 14.70 -0.33
CA ASP A 119 -19.63 16.13 -0.43
C ASP A 119 -19.31 16.75 0.95
N LYS A 120 -19.17 18.08 1.02
CA LYS A 120 -18.85 18.77 2.28
C LYS A 120 -20.04 18.88 3.23
N GLU A 121 -21.26 18.87 2.71
CA GLU A 121 -22.47 19.31 3.40
C GLU A 121 -23.25 18.17 4.04
N ASP A 122 -23.28 16.99 3.41
CA ASP A 122 -24.17 15.91 3.80
C ASP A 122 -23.46 14.58 4.05
N TYR A 123 -24.08 13.76 4.89
CA TYR A 123 -23.68 12.38 5.15
C TYR A 123 -24.80 11.42 4.76
N LEU A 124 -24.43 10.23 4.29
CA LEU A 124 -25.35 9.13 4.04
C LEU A 124 -24.94 7.95 4.93
N LEU A 125 -25.84 7.49 5.79
CA LEU A 125 -25.65 6.30 6.63
C LEU A 125 -26.43 5.14 6.01
N VAL A 126 -25.73 4.03 5.74
CA VAL A 126 -26.34 2.79 5.28
C VAL A 126 -26.35 1.77 6.42
N VAL A 127 -27.53 1.27 6.76
CA VAL A 127 -27.77 0.31 7.85
C VAL A 127 -28.36 -1.00 7.33
N ASN A 128 -28.23 -2.08 8.08
CA ASN A 128 -28.75 -3.38 7.65
C ASN A 128 -30.28 -3.39 7.57
N ALA A 129 -30.81 -4.16 6.62
CA ALA A 129 -32.25 -4.22 6.37
C ALA A 129 -33.06 -4.71 7.59
N SER A 130 -32.54 -5.70 8.33
CA SER A 130 -33.21 -6.26 9.52
C SER A 130 -33.37 -5.28 10.67
N ASN A 131 -32.52 -4.25 10.74
CA ASN A 131 -32.50 -3.30 11.84
C ASN A 131 -32.98 -1.91 11.45
N SER A 132 -33.18 -1.64 10.14
CA SER A 132 -33.46 -0.29 9.61
C SER A 132 -34.52 0.50 10.39
N GLU A 133 -35.69 -0.07 10.69
CA GLU A 133 -36.75 0.61 11.44
C GLU A 133 -36.37 0.89 12.91
N LYS A 134 -35.65 -0.05 13.53
CA LYS A 134 -35.14 0.07 14.91
C LYS A 134 -34.05 1.14 14.99
N ASP A 135 -33.13 1.15 14.03
CA ASP A 135 -32.05 2.13 13.95
C ASP A 135 -32.61 3.52 13.67
N TRP A 136 -33.58 3.65 12.76
CA TRP A 136 -34.27 4.90 12.50
C TRP A 136 -34.85 5.50 13.79
N LYS A 137 -35.63 4.72 14.56
CA LYS A 137 -36.19 5.17 15.85
C LYS A 137 -35.12 5.55 16.86
N HIS A 138 -34.04 4.78 16.93
CA HIS A 138 -32.93 5.06 17.84
C HIS A 138 -32.23 6.38 17.48
N LEU A 139 -31.95 6.59 16.19
CA LEU A 139 -31.29 7.79 15.68
C LEU A 139 -32.15 9.03 15.84
N ILE A 140 -33.46 8.96 15.56
CA ILE A 140 -34.40 10.07 15.79
C ILE A 140 -34.41 10.49 17.26
N LYS A 141 -34.48 9.54 18.20
CA LYS A 141 -34.44 9.84 19.65
C LYS A 141 -33.15 10.55 20.08
N ILE A 142 -32.04 10.29 19.40
CA ILE A 142 -30.78 11.01 19.66
C ILE A 142 -30.81 12.38 18.98
N ALA A 143 -31.34 12.47 17.76
CA ALA A 143 -31.46 13.70 16.98
C ALA A 143 -32.32 14.76 17.69
N ASP A 144 -33.39 14.35 18.38
CA ASP A 144 -34.26 15.22 19.19
C ASP A 144 -33.53 16.02 20.29
N LYS A 145 -32.25 15.72 20.56
CA LYS A 145 -31.39 16.40 21.54
C LYS A 145 -30.50 17.48 20.92
N PHE A 146 -30.65 17.76 19.63
CA PHE A 146 -29.87 18.73 18.87
C PHE A 146 -30.81 19.73 18.20
N ASP A 147 -30.35 20.97 18.00
CA ASP A 147 -31.20 22.06 17.53
C ASP A 147 -31.31 22.06 16.00
N ASP A 148 -30.21 21.75 15.29
CA ASP A 148 -30.12 21.81 13.83
C ASP A 148 -29.54 20.51 13.25
N VAL A 149 -30.36 19.45 13.25
CA VAL A 149 -30.07 18.20 12.54
C VAL A 149 -31.35 17.67 11.87
N THR A 150 -31.23 17.26 10.61
CA THR A 150 -32.35 16.65 9.86
C THR A 150 -31.94 15.26 9.39
N LEU A 151 -32.80 14.28 9.63
CA LEU A 151 -32.65 12.91 9.13
C LEU A 151 -33.73 12.66 8.06
N GLU A 152 -33.31 12.25 6.87
CA GLU A 152 -34.19 11.91 5.74
C GLU A 152 -34.01 10.43 5.39
N ASN A 153 -35.12 9.67 5.32
CA ASN A 153 -35.08 8.27 4.92
C ASN A 153 -35.21 8.15 3.39
N HIS A 154 -34.10 7.84 2.72
CA HIS A 154 -34.01 7.70 1.26
C HIS A 154 -34.06 6.23 0.78
N THR A 155 -34.47 5.31 1.64
CA THR A 155 -34.53 3.86 1.35
C THR A 155 -35.34 3.56 0.08
N GLU A 156 -36.44 4.27 -0.16
CA GLU A 156 -37.29 4.05 -1.34
C GLU A 156 -36.90 4.91 -2.56
N SER A 157 -36.29 6.08 -2.34
CA SER A 157 -35.94 7.02 -3.43
C SER A 157 -34.58 6.75 -4.06
N LEU A 158 -33.65 6.15 -3.32
CA LEU A 158 -32.26 5.92 -3.73
C LEU A 158 -31.96 4.42 -3.67
N SER A 159 -31.79 3.77 -4.81
CA SER A 159 -31.49 2.33 -4.90
C SER A 159 -30.00 2.05 -4.87
N LEU A 160 -29.62 0.82 -4.51
CA LEU A 160 -28.23 0.44 -4.28
C LEU A 160 -27.94 -0.93 -4.91
N MET A 161 -26.91 -0.98 -5.74
CA MET A 161 -26.31 -2.23 -6.20
C MET A 161 -24.85 -2.31 -5.82
N ALA A 162 -24.33 -3.53 -5.73
CA ALA A 162 -22.90 -3.78 -5.57
C ALA A 162 -22.35 -4.60 -6.74
N ILE A 163 -21.13 -4.30 -7.16
CA ILE A 163 -20.37 -5.05 -8.17
C ILE A 163 -19.02 -5.39 -7.56
N GLN A 164 -18.77 -6.67 -7.33
CA GLN A 164 -17.60 -7.12 -6.56
C GLN A 164 -16.90 -8.26 -7.31
N GLY A 165 -15.58 -8.16 -7.45
CA GLY A 165 -14.72 -9.18 -8.05
C GLY A 165 -13.70 -8.63 -9.04
N PRO A 166 -12.79 -9.48 -9.56
CA PRO A 166 -11.62 -9.06 -10.34
C PRO A 166 -11.93 -8.15 -11.53
N MET A 167 -13.03 -8.39 -12.25
CA MET A 167 -13.47 -7.66 -13.45
C MET A 167 -14.36 -6.46 -13.14
N ALA A 168 -14.69 -6.18 -11.87
CA ALA A 168 -15.58 -5.07 -11.50
C ALA A 168 -15.03 -3.72 -11.96
N LYS A 169 -13.73 -3.48 -11.77
CA LYS A 169 -13.05 -2.25 -12.20
C LYS A 169 -13.14 -2.05 -13.72
N GLU A 170 -12.86 -3.09 -14.49
CA GLU A 170 -12.97 -3.05 -15.93
C GLU A 170 -14.41 -2.73 -16.37
N LEU A 171 -15.41 -3.36 -15.75
CA LEU A 171 -16.82 -3.08 -16.06
C LEU A 171 -17.19 -1.62 -15.79
N ILE A 172 -16.91 -1.09 -14.59
CA ILE A 172 -17.24 0.32 -14.27
C ILE A 172 -16.53 1.27 -15.23
N THR A 173 -15.26 1.00 -15.56
CA THR A 173 -14.48 1.80 -16.51
C THR A 173 -15.16 1.89 -17.88
N ARG A 174 -15.71 0.78 -18.38
CA ARG A 174 -16.43 0.73 -19.67
C ARG A 174 -17.68 1.60 -19.66
N VAL A 175 -18.41 1.67 -18.55
CA VAL A 175 -19.71 2.38 -18.46
C VAL A 175 -19.61 3.85 -18.04
N ALA A 176 -18.46 4.30 -17.54
CA ALA A 176 -18.29 5.61 -16.89
C ALA A 176 -18.14 6.84 -17.82
N ARG A 177 -18.06 6.66 -19.15
CA ARG A 177 -17.99 7.75 -20.16
C ARG A 177 -17.07 8.96 -19.80
N LYS A 178 -15.91 8.70 -19.17
CA LYS A 178 -14.88 9.65 -18.67
C LYS A 178 -15.04 10.19 -17.24
N SER A 179 -16.05 9.75 -16.48
CA SER A 179 -16.14 10.07 -15.05
C SER A 179 -14.96 9.43 -14.26
N PRO A 180 -14.33 10.14 -13.31
CA PRO A 180 -13.22 9.58 -12.55
C PRO A 180 -13.72 8.50 -11.59
N LEU A 181 -13.05 7.35 -11.61
CA LEU A 181 -13.31 6.27 -10.65
C LEU A 181 -12.91 6.68 -9.23
N PRO A 182 -13.58 6.14 -8.19
CA PRO A 182 -13.18 6.34 -6.80
C PRO A 182 -11.90 5.58 -6.45
N GLU A 183 -10.74 5.96 -6.99
CA GLU A 183 -9.48 5.21 -6.91
C GLU A 183 -8.33 5.94 -6.20
N PRO A 184 -7.29 5.22 -5.73
CA PRO A 184 -7.15 3.75 -5.72
C PRO A 184 -7.59 3.09 -4.39
N ASN A 185 -7.96 3.88 -3.39
CA ASN A 185 -8.13 3.40 -2.02
C ASN A 185 -9.52 2.78 -1.77
N GLN A 186 -9.57 1.78 -0.89
CA GLN A 186 -10.84 1.33 -0.32
C GLN A 186 -11.55 2.49 0.39
N ASN A 187 -12.89 2.46 0.36
CA ASN A 187 -13.78 3.49 0.88
C ASN A 187 -13.65 4.89 0.24
N SER A 188 -12.90 5.03 -0.86
CA SER A 188 -12.97 6.24 -1.68
C SER A 188 -14.32 6.36 -2.38
N LEU A 189 -14.77 7.59 -2.58
CA LEU A 189 -16.06 7.91 -3.19
C LEU A 189 -15.89 8.81 -4.41
N SER A 190 -16.81 8.70 -5.36
CA SER A 190 -16.90 9.53 -6.55
C SER A 190 -18.37 9.79 -6.90
N GLN A 191 -18.62 10.87 -7.63
CA GLN A 191 -19.88 11.12 -8.31
C GLN A 191 -19.63 10.92 -9.81
N MET A 192 -20.43 10.08 -10.45
CA MET A 192 -20.14 9.59 -11.80
C MET A 192 -21.41 9.54 -12.65
N ASP A 193 -21.28 9.84 -13.94
CA ASP A 193 -22.27 9.47 -14.94
C ASP A 193 -21.99 8.03 -15.39
N LEU A 194 -22.93 7.13 -15.13
CA LEU A 194 -22.89 5.74 -15.58
C LEU A 194 -24.07 5.51 -16.51
N CYS A 195 -23.80 5.16 -17.77
CA CYS A 195 -24.85 4.95 -18.78
C CYS A 195 -25.84 6.13 -18.94
N GLY A 196 -25.43 7.38 -18.67
CA GLY A 196 -26.31 8.56 -18.70
C GLY A 196 -27.09 8.82 -17.41
N VAL A 197 -26.83 8.07 -16.35
CA VAL A 197 -27.46 8.23 -15.03
C VAL A 197 -26.43 8.77 -14.03
N SER A 198 -26.78 9.86 -13.35
CA SER A 198 -25.97 10.41 -12.27
C SER A 198 -25.99 9.49 -11.04
N CYS A 199 -24.84 8.94 -10.69
CA CYS A 199 -24.67 7.96 -9.63
C CYS A 199 -23.66 8.45 -8.57
N LEU A 200 -23.87 8.04 -7.32
CA LEU A 200 -22.83 8.08 -6.30
C LEU A 200 -22.16 6.71 -6.27
N VAL A 201 -20.83 6.66 -6.31
CA VAL A 201 -20.08 5.40 -6.41
C VAL A 201 -19.04 5.33 -5.29
N SER A 202 -18.94 4.18 -4.64
CA SER A 202 -18.00 3.95 -3.53
C SER A 202 -17.16 2.69 -3.75
N ARG A 203 -15.91 2.67 -3.26
CA ARG A 203 -15.09 1.45 -3.15
C ARG A 203 -15.35 0.70 -1.85
N THR A 204 -16.59 0.32 -1.62
CA THR A 204 -17.06 -0.46 -0.46
C THR A 204 -17.58 -1.82 -0.90
N GLY A 205 -17.70 -2.76 0.04
CA GLY A 205 -18.15 -4.11 -0.27
C GLY A 205 -18.19 -5.03 0.95
N TYR A 206 -18.82 -6.19 0.77
CA TYR A 206 -19.12 -7.16 1.84
C TYR A 206 -18.70 -8.59 1.47
N THR A 207 -17.92 -8.77 0.40
CA THR A 207 -17.42 -10.07 -0.06
C THR A 207 -15.93 -10.29 0.24
N GLY A 208 -15.24 -9.24 0.66
CA GLY A 208 -13.77 -9.21 0.79
C GLY A 208 -13.03 -9.06 -0.54
N GLU A 209 -13.72 -8.96 -1.68
CA GLU A 209 -13.05 -8.74 -2.97
C GLU A 209 -12.27 -7.41 -3.00
N PRO A 210 -11.02 -7.41 -3.53
CA PRO A 210 -10.22 -6.19 -3.62
C PRO A 210 -10.86 -5.09 -4.48
N ASN A 211 -11.52 -5.51 -5.57
CA ASN A 211 -12.24 -4.64 -6.49
C ASN A 211 -13.74 -4.75 -6.20
N SER A 212 -14.22 -3.84 -5.36
CA SER A 212 -15.62 -3.78 -4.92
C SER A 212 -16.14 -2.38 -5.10
N PHE A 213 -17.30 -2.25 -5.75
CA PHE A 213 -17.99 -0.98 -5.96
C PHE A 213 -19.43 -1.09 -5.49
N GLU A 214 -19.93 -0.07 -4.80
CA GLU A 214 -21.36 0.12 -4.55
C GLU A 214 -21.84 1.38 -5.27
N ILE A 215 -23.00 1.29 -5.91
CA ILE A 215 -23.55 2.31 -6.81
C ILE A 215 -24.93 2.71 -6.30
N PHE A 216 -25.05 3.96 -5.89
CA PHE A 216 -26.30 4.59 -5.48
C PHE A 216 -26.87 5.37 -6.66
N ALA A 217 -28.12 5.09 -7.01
CA ALA A 217 -28.81 5.78 -8.10
C ALA A 217 -30.30 6.00 -7.80
N PRO A 218 -30.94 6.98 -8.45
CA PRO A 218 -32.39 7.21 -8.34
C PRO A 218 -33.19 5.94 -8.63
N ALA A 219 -34.17 5.63 -7.78
CA ALA A 219 -34.93 4.38 -7.87
C ALA A 219 -35.73 4.23 -9.17
N ASP A 220 -36.18 5.33 -9.75
CA ASP A 220 -36.94 5.39 -11.01
C ASP A 220 -36.09 5.04 -12.25
N GLN A 221 -34.76 5.26 -12.18
CA GLN A 221 -33.81 4.94 -13.25
C GLN A 221 -33.03 3.64 -13.00
N PHE A 222 -33.23 3.01 -11.84
CA PHE A 222 -32.37 1.94 -11.36
C PHE A 222 -32.45 0.65 -12.19
N VAL A 223 -33.65 0.29 -12.67
CA VAL A 223 -33.84 -0.91 -13.51
C VAL A 223 -33.08 -0.77 -14.83
N PHE A 224 -33.23 0.37 -15.51
CA PHE A 224 -32.50 0.68 -16.73
C PHE A 224 -30.98 0.62 -16.53
N LEU A 225 -30.49 1.23 -15.44
CA LEU A 225 -29.07 1.25 -15.12
C LEU A 225 -28.55 -0.17 -14.85
N TRP A 226 -29.27 -0.96 -14.05
CA TRP A 226 -28.95 -2.36 -13.76
C TRP A 226 -28.85 -3.19 -15.04
N GLU A 227 -29.86 -3.15 -15.90
CA GLU A 227 -29.86 -3.89 -17.16
C GLU A 227 -28.70 -3.48 -18.08
N SER A 228 -28.44 -2.17 -18.19
CA SER A 228 -27.37 -1.62 -19.03
C SER A 228 -25.98 -2.06 -18.57
N ILE A 229 -25.74 -2.07 -17.25
CA ILE A 229 -24.48 -2.52 -16.67
C ILE A 229 -24.36 -4.05 -16.76
N PHE A 230 -25.44 -4.77 -16.44
CA PHE A 230 -25.47 -6.23 -16.47
C PHE A 230 -25.16 -6.77 -17.88
N SER A 231 -25.78 -6.21 -18.91
CA SER A 231 -25.56 -6.60 -20.31
C SER A 231 -24.09 -6.50 -20.71
N GLN A 232 -23.38 -5.45 -20.27
CA GLN A 232 -21.94 -5.30 -20.53
C GLN A 232 -21.09 -6.23 -19.67
N GLY A 233 -21.51 -6.49 -18.43
CA GLY A 233 -20.86 -7.40 -17.50
C GLY A 233 -20.86 -8.86 -17.97
N GLN A 234 -21.86 -9.29 -18.74
CA GLN A 234 -21.94 -10.64 -19.28
C GLN A 234 -20.73 -10.99 -20.16
N ALA A 235 -20.21 -10.03 -20.94
CA ALA A 235 -19.00 -10.22 -21.76
C ALA A 235 -17.73 -10.45 -20.90
N LEU A 236 -17.79 -10.10 -19.62
CA LEU A 236 -16.73 -10.29 -18.62
C LEU A 236 -17.00 -11.49 -17.69
N ASN A 237 -18.03 -12.30 -17.97
CA ASN A 237 -18.52 -13.40 -17.13
C ASN A 237 -19.02 -12.95 -15.75
N ILE A 238 -19.43 -11.69 -15.60
CA ILE A 238 -20.09 -11.20 -14.39
C ILE A 238 -21.52 -11.73 -14.35
N VAL A 239 -21.92 -12.22 -13.18
CA VAL A 239 -23.24 -12.83 -12.96
C VAL A 239 -24.02 -12.08 -11.88
N GLN A 240 -25.34 -12.21 -11.90
CA GLN A 240 -26.20 -11.80 -10.82
C GLN A 240 -26.05 -12.75 -9.63
N VAL A 241 -26.06 -12.22 -8.40
CA VAL A 241 -25.74 -12.98 -7.20
C VAL A 241 -26.82 -12.81 -6.13
N GLY A 242 -27.32 -13.93 -5.62
CA GLY A 242 -28.35 -13.97 -4.59
C GLY A 242 -27.79 -13.92 -3.16
N LEU A 243 -28.69 -13.83 -2.18
CA LEU A 243 -28.34 -13.75 -0.75
C LEU A 243 -27.52 -14.95 -0.26
N GLY A 244 -27.69 -16.12 -0.88
CA GLY A 244 -26.98 -17.33 -0.50
C GLY A 244 -25.48 -17.26 -0.77
N ALA A 245 -25.10 -16.86 -1.99
CA ALA A 245 -23.70 -16.69 -2.32
C ALA A 245 -23.10 -15.51 -1.56
N ARG A 246 -23.85 -14.42 -1.38
CA ARG A 246 -23.47 -13.30 -0.49
C ARG A 246 -23.08 -13.78 0.92
N ASP A 247 -23.88 -14.63 1.55
CA ASP A 247 -23.57 -15.19 2.88
C ASP A 247 -22.31 -16.05 2.89
N THR A 248 -22.07 -16.84 1.84
CA THR A 248 -20.83 -17.62 1.74
C THR A 248 -19.57 -16.75 1.52
N LEU A 249 -19.68 -15.69 0.73
CA LEU A 249 -18.58 -14.77 0.43
C LEU A 249 -18.17 -13.94 1.65
N ARG A 250 -19.15 -13.37 2.37
CA ARG A 250 -18.88 -12.60 3.61
C ARG A 250 -18.27 -13.49 4.68
N LEU A 251 -18.76 -14.73 4.81
CA LEU A 251 -18.24 -15.70 5.79
C LEU A 251 -16.80 -16.07 5.48
N GLU A 252 -16.47 -16.28 4.21
CA GLU A 252 -15.10 -16.55 3.78
C GLU A 252 -14.17 -15.34 3.96
N ALA A 253 -14.68 -14.12 3.84
CA ALA A 253 -13.95 -12.91 4.20
C ALA A 253 -13.83 -12.69 5.72
N GLY A 254 -14.52 -13.49 6.54
CA GLY A 254 -14.56 -13.34 8.00
C GLY A 254 -15.34 -12.12 8.47
N MET A 255 -16.26 -11.60 7.65
CA MET A 255 -17.08 -10.44 7.96
C MET A 255 -18.27 -10.83 8.86
N PRO A 256 -18.56 -10.06 9.92
CA PRO A 256 -19.67 -10.33 10.83
C PRO A 256 -21.02 -10.10 10.15
N LEU A 257 -22.06 -10.76 10.66
CA LEU A 257 -23.44 -10.50 10.28
C LEU A 257 -24.31 -10.32 11.54
N TYR A 258 -25.20 -9.33 11.52
CA TYR A 258 -26.15 -9.14 12.61
C TYR A 258 -27.06 -10.36 12.79
N GLY A 259 -27.28 -10.76 14.05
CA GLY A 259 -27.97 -12.00 14.41
C GLY A 259 -27.07 -13.24 14.46
N HIS A 260 -25.78 -13.09 14.11
CA HIS A 260 -24.78 -14.16 14.16
C HIS A 260 -23.57 -13.75 15.00
N GLU A 261 -22.75 -12.82 14.49
CA GLU A 261 -21.54 -12.33 15.15
C GLU A 261 -21.77 -11.02 15.92
N LEU A 262 -22.93 -10.37 15.70
CA LEU A 262 -23.39 -9.16 16.34
C LEU A 262 -24.81 -9.35 16.87
N GLY A 263 -25.16 -8.67 17.96
CA GLY A 263 -26.46 -8.81 18.60
C GLY A 263 -26.47 -9.93 19.64
N LEU A 264 -27.40 -10.88 19.56
CA LEU A 264 -27.51 -12.02 20.48
C LEU A 264 -26.70 -13.20 19.95
N GLY A 265 -25.91 -13.81 20.83
CA GLY A 265 -25.19 -15.06 20.55
C GLY A 265 -26.10 -16.29 20.67
N PRO A 266 -25.58 -17.48 20.34
CA PRO A 266 -26.33 -18.74 20.46
C PRO A 266 -26.82 -19.07 21.87
N ASP A 267 -26.21 -18.47 22.91
CA ASP A 267 -26.59 -18.60 24.32
C ASP A 267 -27.59 -17.53 24.78
N GLU A 268 -28.20 -16.80 23.83
CA GLU A 268 -29.14 -15.69 24.03
C GLU A 268 -28.55 -14.49 24.81
N LYS A 269 -27.23 -14.45 24.98
CA LYS A 269 -26.53 -13.29 25.58
C LYS A 269 -26.08 -12.32 24.50
N LYS A 270 -26.06 -11.04 24.83
CA LYS A 270 -25.52 -10.01 23.93
C LYS A 270 -24.01 -10.18 23.75
N ILE A 271 -23.55 -10.10 22.50
CA ILE A 271 -22.14 -10.18 22.14
C ILE A 271 -21.48 -8.80 22.29
N PRO A 272 -20.41 -8.66 23.10
CA PRO A 272 -19.66 -7.41 23.20
C PRO A 272 -19.10 -6.97 21.85
N ILE A 273 -19.13 -5.67 21.54
CA ILE A 273 -18.66 -5.15 20.24
C ILE A 273 -17.20 -5.57 19.95
N PHE A 274 -16.29 -5.49 20.93
CA PHE A 274 -14.88 -5.89 20.73
C PHE A 274 -14.66 -7.40 20.58
N ALA A 275 -15.71 -8.22 20.64
CA ALA A 275 -15.62 -9.63 20.30
C ALA A 275 -15.29 -9.82 18.81
N ILE A 276 -15.74 -8.92 17.94
CA ILE A 276 -15.44 -8.97 16.50
C ILE A 276 -14.12 -8.24 16.17
N PRO A 277 -13.29 -8.77 15.25
CA PRO A 277 -12.05 -8.10 14.83
C PRO A 277 -12.25 -6.68 14.27
N LEU A 278 -13.34 -6.44 13.51
CA LEU A 278 -13.61 -5.15 12.88
C LEU A 278 -13.89 -4.02 13.89
N ALA A 279 -14.20 -4.30 15.16
CA ALA A 279 -14.39 -3.27 16.17
C ALA A 279 -13.17 -2.34 16.32
N THR A 280 -11.96 -2.87 16.10
CA THR A 280 -10.71 -2.09 16.20
C THR A 280 -10.60 -0.96 15.18
N VAL A 281 -11.34 -1.03 14.07
CA VAL A 281 -11.42 0.05 13.07
C VAL A 281 -12.75 0.80 13.12
N ALA A 282 -13.80 0.21 13.70
CA ALA A 282 -15.15 0.79 13.78
C ALA A 282 -15.38 1.68 15.01
N VAL A 283 -14.60 1.50 16.07
CA VAL A 283 -14.73 2.21 17.34
C VAL A 283 -13.56 3.16 17.52
N SER A 284 -13.86 4.46 17.59
CA SER A 284 -12.89 5.48 17.97
C SER A 284 -13.05 5.84 19.44
N LEU A 285 -11.95 5.75 20.19
CA LEU A 285 -11.85 6.23 21.56
C LEU A 285 -11.08 7.55 21.63
N SER A 286 -10.94 8.27 20.51
CA SER A 286 -10.27 9.58 20.46
C SER A 286 -10.84 10.50 21.55
N PRO A 287 -9.96 11.19 22.32
CA PRO A 287 -10.39 12.21 23.25
C PRO A 287 -11.26 13.30 22.58
N LEU A 288 -11.05 13.59 21.30
CA LEU A 288 -11.79 14.61 20.56
C LEU A 288 -13.24 14.23 20.26
N LYS A 289 -13.57 12.93 20.21
CA LYS A 289 -14.94 12.43 19.98
C LYS A 289 -15.89 12.72 21.16
N LYS A 290 -15.37 13.16 22.31
CA LYS A 290 -16.14 13.43 23.54
C LYS A 290 -16.97 12.20 23.96
N ASN A 291 -18.15 12.38 24.53
CA ASN A 291 -18.99 11.30 25.06
C ASN A 291 -20.04 10.83 24.05
N PHE A 292 -20.05 9.54 23.76
CA PHE A 292 -20.99 8.89 22.85
C PHE A 292 -21.68 7.69 23.51
N VAL A 293 -22.76 7.20 22.90
CA VAL A 293 -23.56 6.09 23.46
C VAL A 293 -22.68 4.83 23.61
N GLY A 294 -22.56 4.31 24.83
CA GLY A 294 -21.77 3.10 25.10
C GLY A 294 -20.26 3.31 25.30
N LYS A 295 -19.76 4.56 25.27
CA LYS A 295 -18.32 4.87 25.39
C LYS A 295 -17.66 4.18 26.58
N GLU A 296 -18.22 4.31 27.78
CA GLU A 296 -17.63 3.75 29.00
C GLU A 296 -17.49 2.22 28.94
N ALA A 297 -18.54 1.53 28.50
CA ALA A 297 -18.51 0.08 28.33
C ALA A 297 -17.52 -0.35 27.23
N LEU A 298 -17.46 0.39 26.12
CA LEU A 298 -16.51 0.15 25.04
C LEU A 298 -15.06 0.40 25.45
N THR A 299 -14.79 1.39 26.30
CA THR A 299 -13.46 1.60 26.89
C THR A 299 -13.04 0.40 27.74
N ARG A 300 -13.93 -0.13 28.59
CA ARG A 300 -13.64 -1.35 29.37
C ARG A 300 -13.38 -2.56 28.47
N GLN A 301 -14.15 -2.73 27.41
CA GLN A 301 -13.93 -3.79 26.41
C GLN A 301 -12.59 -3.62 25.66
N TRP A 302 -12.20 -2.39 25.30
CA TRP A 302 -10.92 -2.09 24.67
C TRP A 302 -9.75 -2.44 25.59
N THR A 303 -9.79 -2.02 26.86
CA THR A 303 -8.74 -2.36 27.84
C THR A 303 -8.60 -3.88 28.01
N ALA A 304 -9.73 -4.61 28.08
CA ALA A 304 -9.69 -6.06 28.08
C ALA A 304 -9.07 -6.64 26.80
N HIS A 305 -9.38 -6.07 25.64
CA HIS A 305 -8.75 -6.45 24.38
C HIS A 305 -7.23 -6.22 24.39
N GLU A 306 -6.75 -5.09 24.90
CA GLU A 306 -5.32 -4.80 25.05
C GLU A 306 -4.62 -5.80 25.97
N ASN A 307 -5.20 -6.08 27.15
CA ASN A 307 -4.68 -7.08 28.08
C ASN A 307 -4.55 -8.46 27.41
N GLN A 308 -5.57 -8.89 26.66
CA GLN A 308 -5.56 -10.17 25.94
C GLN A 308 -4.48 -10.23 24.86
N ARG A 309 -4.14 -9.11 24.20
CA ARG A 309 -3.03 -9.05 23.24
C ARG A 309 -1.67 -9.21 23.91
N GLN A 310 -1.57 -8.89 25.20
CA GLN A 310 -0.39 -9.13 26.04
C GLN A 310 -0.41 -10.52 26.69
N GLY A 311 -1.40 -11.37 26.38
CA GLY A 311 -1.56 -12.69 26.99
C GLY A 311 -2.16 -12.68 28.39
N ILE A 312 -2.74 -11.56 28.83
CA ILE A 312 -3.38 -11.42 30.13
C ILE A 312 -4.88 -11.73 29.99
N PHE A 313 -5.34 -12.79 30.63
CA PHE A 313 -6.74 -13.26 30.58
C PHE A 313 -7.34 -13.28 31.98
N GLU A 314 -8.17 -12.28 32.28
CA GLU A 314 -8.88 -12.16 33.56
C GLU A 314 -10.14 -13.03 33.58
N LYS A 315 -10.49 -13.59 34.75
CA LYS A 315 -11.71 -14.40 34.93
C LYS A 315 -12.97 -13.55 34.80
N GLU A 316 -12.98 -12.38 35.40
CA GLU A 316 -14.06 -11.40 35.29
C GLU A 316 -13.64 -10.33 34.30
N THR A 317 -14.19 -10.38 33.10
CA THR A 317 -13.82 -9.47 32.02
C THR A 317 -15.05 -9.08 31.21
N PRO A 318 -15.13 -7.83 30.70
CA PRO A 318 -16.19 -7.42 29.78
C PRO A 318 -16.06 -8.07 28.39
N LEU A 319 -14.97 -8.79 28.12
CA LEU A 319 -14.69 -9.44 26.85
C LEU A 319 -14.25 -10.91 27.03
N PRO A 320 -15.12 -11.81 27.55
CA PRO A 320 -14.74 -13.17 27.88
C PRO A 320 -14.53 -14.05 26.62
N ARG A 321 -15.20 -13.69 25.52
CA ARG A 321 -15.17 -14.42 24.25
C ARG A 321 -14.93 -13.49 23.08
N ARG A 322 -14.37 -14.04 22.01
CA ARG A 322 -14.08 -13.36 20.74
C ARG A 322 -14.47 -14.22 19.56
N ILE A 323 -14.87 -13.57 18.47
CA ILE A 323 -15.13 -14.21 17.18
C ILE A 323 -13.80 -14.64 16.56
N LYS A 324 -13.69 -15.93 16.22
CA LYS A 324 -12.50 -16.56 15.64
C LYS A 324 -12.88 -17.40 14.41
N CYS A 325 -11.98 -17.46 13.45
CA CYS A 325 -12.12 -18.34 12.28
C CYS A 325 -11.68 -19.77 12.66
N LEU A 326 -12.49 -20.77 12.33
CA LEU A 326 -12.10 -22.18 12.46
C LEU A 326 -12.24 -22.90 11.11
N ALA A 327 -11.18 -23.59 10.69
CA ALA A 327 -11.19 -24.45 9.51
C ALA A 327 -11.43 -25.90 9.95
N LEU A 328 -12.46 -26.55 9.42
CA LEU A 328 -12.72 -27.96 9.74
C LEU A 328 -11.67 -28.85 9.08
N MET A 329 -11.05 -29.72 9.87
CA MET A 329 -10.09 -30.73 9.40
C MET A 329 -10.83 -32.01 8.95
N ASP A 330 -11.94 -32.32 9.60
CA ASP A 330 -12.77 -33.49 9.30
C ASP A 330 -13.87 -33.21 8.27
N LYS A 331 -14.28 -34.24 7.52
CA LYS A 331 -15.44 -34.16 6.62
C LYS A 331 -16.73 -33.89 7.41
N GLY A 332 -17.35 -32.75 7.16
CA GLY A 332 -18.65 -32.37 7.72
C GLY A 332 -18.91 -30.88 7.56
N VAL A 333 -20.05 -30.42 8.09
CA VAL A 333 -20.40 -28.99 8.14
C VAL A 333 -20.95 -28.69 9.54
N ALA A 334 -20.32 -27.75 10.23
CA ALA A 334 -20.85 -27.19 11.47
C ALA A 334 -21.72 -25.96 11.16
N ARG A 335 -22.81 -25.80 11.90
CA ARG A 335 -23.79 -24.71 11.74
C ARG A 335 -23.91 -23.92 13.04
N GLN A 336 -24.58 -22.78 12.98
CA GLN A 336 -24.85 -21.95 14.17
C GLN A 336 -25.46 -22.77 15.31
N GLY A 337 -25.01 -22.49 16.53
CA GLY A 337 -25.44 -23.19 17.76
C GLY A 337 -24.73 -24.51 18.03
N ALA A 338 -23.83 -24.97 17.14
CA ALA A 338 -22.96 -26.10 17.46
C ALA A 338 -21.96 -25.71 18.56
N GLU A 339 -21.81 -26.56 19.56
CA GLU A 339 -20.93 -26.32 20.71
C GLU A 339 -19.47 -26.65 20.37
N VAL A 340 -18.54 -25.86 20.90
CA VAL A 340 -17.09 -26.01 20.70
C VAL A 340 -16.41 -26.38 22.01
N PHE A 341 -15.56 -27.39 21.96
CA PHE A 341 -14.85 -27.97 23.10
C PHE A 341 -13.34 -27.98 22.88
N MET A 342 -12.59 -27.86 23.97
CA MET A 342 -11.15 -28.13 24.04
C MET A 342 -10.90 -28.90 25.33
N ASP A 343 -10.20 -30.03 25.27
CA ASP A 343 -9.94 -30.91 26.42
C ASP A 343 -11.22 -31.21 27.24
N GLU A 344 -12.30 -31.58 26.56
CA GLU A 344 -13.64 -31.88 27.12
C GLU A 344 -14.38 -30.68 27.76
N GLN A 345 -13.75 -29.51 27.89
CA GLN A 345 -14.39 -28.29 28.37
C GLN A 345 -15.05 -27.52 27.22
N LYS A 346 -16.29 -27.04 27.43
CA LYS A 346 -16.95 -26.13 26.48
C LYS A 346 -16.24 -24.78 26.49
N VAL A 347 -15.71 -24.37 25.34
CA VAL A 347 -14.95 -23.11 25.15
C VAL A 347 -15.65 -22.13 24.22
N GLY A 348 -16.84 -22.44 23.72
CA GLY A 348 -17.61 -21.52 22.90
C GLY A 348 -18.67 -22.18 22.04
N ASP A 349 -19.21 -21.41 21.09
CA ASP A 349 -20.29 -21.81 20.22
C ASP A 349 -20.06 -21.27 18.80
N ILE A 350 -20.51 -22.03 17.79
CA ILE A 350 -20.47 -21.60 16.39
C ILE A 350 -21.54 -20.54 16.14
N THR A 351 -21.15 -19.41 15.55
CA THR A 351 -22.04 -18.30 15.20
C THR A 351 -22.45 -18.34 13.73
N SER A 352 -21.53 -18.68 12.84
CA SER A 352 -21.77 -18.88 11.40
C SER A 352 -20.97 -20.06 10.88
N GLY A 353 -21.53 -20.82 9.93
CA GLY A 353 -20.83 -22.00 9.42
C GLY A 353 -21.48 -22.64 8.21
N THR A 354 -20.67 -22.95 7.18
CA THR A 354 -21.13 -23.60 5.96
C THR A 354 -19.96 -24.21 5.17
N SER A 355 -20.28 -24.87 4.06
CA SER A 355 -19.28 -25.28 3.06
C SER A 355 -19.19 -24.23 1.95
N VAL A 356 -17.97 -23.77 1.65
CA VAL A 356 -17.71 -22.79 0.58
C VAL A 356 -16.90 -23.43 -0.56
N PRO A 357 -17.22 -23.12 -1.83
CA PRO A 357 -16.40 -23.52 -2.97
C PRO A 357 -15.21 -22.56 -3.11
N PHE A 358 -14.14 -22.98 -3.77
CA PHE A 358 -13.00 -22.11 -4.09
C PHE A 358 -12.30 -22.55 -5.37
N TRP A 359 -11.59 -21.63 -6.03
CA TRP A 359 -10.70 -21.94 -7.15
C TRP A 359 -9.33 -22.39 -6.64
N GLN A 360 -8.78 -23.46 -7.22
CA GLN A 360 -7.38 -23.81 -6.99
C GLN A 360 -6.48 -22.80 -7.72
N PHE A 361 -5.38 -22.41 -7.08
CA PHE A 361 -4.39 -21.51 -7.65
C PHE A 361 -3.17 -22.30 -8.15
N LYS A 362 -2.51 -21.80 -9.19
CA LYS A 362 -1.22 -22.30 -9.70
C LYS A 362 -0.17 -21.19 -9.65
N GLY A 363 1.11 -21.55 -9.59
CA GLY A 363 2.23 -20.60 -9.51
C GLY A 363 2.71 -20.38 -8.07
N HIS A 364 3.60 -19.42 -7.88
CA HIS A 364 4.20 -19.09 -6.59
C HIS A 364 4.24 -17.57 -6.37
N GLY A 365 4.11 -17.13 -5.12
CA GLY A 365 4.18 -15.72 -4.76
C GLY A 365 3.10 -14.87 -5.46
N VAL A 366 3.50 -13.71 -5.97
CA VAL A 366 2.60 -12.74 -6.64
C VAL A 366 2.04 -13.23 -7.99
N GLU A 367 2.50 -14.38 -8.49
CA GLU A 367 2.11 -14.92 -9.81
C GLU A 367 0.96 -15.92 -9.73
N MET A 368 0.46 -16.16 -8.53
CA MET A 368 -0.58 -17.13 -8.32
C MET A 368 -1.85 -16.71 -9.08
N THR A 369 -2.32 -17.58 -9.96
CA THR A 369 -3.54 -17.35 -10.76
C THR A 369 -4.56 -18.45 -10.54
N PRO A 370 -5.87 -18.13 -10.56
CA PRO A 370 -6.91 -19.14 -10.43
C PRO A 370 -6.92 -20.07 -11.65
N THR A 371 -7.16 -21.36 -11.41
CA THR A 371 -7.33 -22.39 -12.43
C THR A 371 -8.80 -22.62 -12.76
N ASP A 372 -9.10 -23.62 -13.59
CA ASP A 372 -10.47 -24.10 -13.83
C ASP A 372 -10.87 -25.25 -12.88
N LYS A 373 -9.98 -25.62 -11.94
CA LYS A 373 -10.27 -26.65 -10.93
C LYS A 373 -10.84 -25.98 -9.68
N THR A 374 -11.90 -26.57 -9.15
CA THR A 374 -12.58 -26.10 -7.93
C THR A 374 -12.41 -27.08 -6.79
N GLY A 375 -12.28 -26.56 -5.57
CA GLY A 375 -12.41 -27.34 -4.34
C GLY A 375 -13.63 -26.92 -3.52
N LYS A 376 -13.88 -27.64 -2.43
CA LYS A 376 -14.82 -27.25 -1.38
C LYS A 376 -14.16 -27.45 -0.03
N ARG A 377 -14.47 -26.55 0.90
CA ARG A 377 -14.00 -26.62 2.29
C ARG A 377 -15.12 -26.20 3.23
N SER A 378 -15.02 -26.60 4.49
CA SER A 378 -15.98 -26.20 5.53
C SER A 378 -15.30 -25.20 6.46
N ILE A 379 -15.91 -24.03 6.55
CA ILE A 379 -15.40 -22.91 7.34
C ILE A 379 -16.47 -22.42 8.29
N VAL A 380 -16.03 -21.95 9.46
CA VAL A 380 -16.93 -21.38 10.47
C VAL A 380 -16.32 -20.17 11.16
N LEU A 381 -17.20 -19.33 11.69
CA LEU A 381 -16.90 -18.35 12.72
C LEU A 381 -17.48 -18.87 14.04
N GLY A 382 -16.71 -18.76 15.11
CA GLY A 382 -17.13 -19.17 16.45
C GLY A 382 -16.86 -18.07 17.47
N LEU A 383 -17.79 -17.89 18.41
CA LEU A 383 -17.61 -17.06 19.60
C LEU A 383 -16.95 -17.94 20.67
N LEU A 384 -15.62 -17.84 20.76
CA LEU A 384 -14.79 -18.70 21.61
C LEU A 384 -14.17 -17.91 22.73
N ASP A 385 -13.84 -18.58 23.83
CA ASP A 385 -13.11 -17.99 24.95
C ASP A 385 -11.84 -17.28 24.46
N ALA A 386 -11.59 -16.10 25.05
CA ALA A 386 -10.60 -15.17 24.53
C ALA A 386 -9.18 -15.77 24.48
N HIS A 387 -8.85 -16.66 25.40
CA HIS A 387 -7.53 -17.29 25.55
C HIS A 387 -7.18 -18.29 24.44
N ILE A 388 -8.15 -18.80 23.68
CA ILE A 388 -7.90 -19.73 22.56
C ILE A 388 -7.05 -19.06 21.45
N GLN A 389 -5.93 -19.63 21.05
CA GLN A 389 -5.01 -19.02 20.09
C GLN A 389 -5.11 -19.65 18.69
N VAL A 390 -4.64 -18.91 17.69
CA VAL A 390 -4.45 -19.44 16.33
C VAL A 390 -3.47 -20.61 16.35
N GLY A 391 -3.77 -21.67 15.60
CA GLY A 391 -3.00 -22.91 15.54
C GLY A 391 -3.44 -23.98 16.52
N GLN A 392 -4.34 -23.67 17.47
CA GLN A 392 -4.91 -24.69 18.36
C GLN A 392 -6.05 -25.45 17.68
N THR A 393 -6.16 -26.74 18.00
CA THR A 393 -7.25 -27.61 17.54
C THR A 393 -8.37 -27.63 18.58
N VAL A 394 -9.61 -27.52 18.11
CA VAL A 394 -10.84 -27.62 18.92
C VAL A 394 -11.77 -28.68 18.32
N GLN A 395 -12.72 -29.12 19.14
CA GLN A 395 -13.71 -30.14 18.79
C GLN A 395 -15.10 -29.50 18.70
N ILE A 396 -15.77 -29.66 17.55
CA ILE A 396 -17.11 -29.14 17.31
C ILE A 396 -18.12 -30.28 17.37
N LYS A 397 -19.12 -30.16 18.24
CA LYS A 397 -20.19 -31.15 18.38
C LYS A 397 -21.27 -30.92 17.34
N VAL A 398 -21.35 -31.81 16.35
CA VAL A 398 -22.33 -31.76 15.26
C VAL A 398 -23.24 -32.99 15.34
N ARG A 399 -24.46 -32.79 15.84
CA ARG A 399 -25.44 -33.88 16.08
C ARG A 399 -24.82 -34.95 17.01
N LYS A 400 -24.62 -36.17 16.50
CA LYS A 400 -24.02 -37.31 17.22
C LYS A 400 -22.51 -37.48 16.98
N ARG A 401 -21.87 -36.57 16.24
CA ARG A 401 -20.45 -36.64 15.87
C ARG A 401 -19.68 -35.46 16.43
N THR A 402 -18.41 -35.67 16.68
CA THR A 402 -17.43 -34.61 16.98
C THR A 402 -16.53 -34.45 15.76
N LEU A 403 -16.30 -33.20 15.35
CA LEU A 403 -15.42 -32.85 14.23
C LEU A 403 -14.27 -31.99 14.75
N ASN A 404 -13.04 -32.31 14.34
CA ASN A 404 -11.87 -31.49 14.63
C ASN A 404 -11.84 -30.26 13.71
N ALA A 405 -11.49 -29.12 14.29
CA ALA A 405 -11.26 -27.88 13.56
C ALA A 405 -10.05 -27.14 14.14
N MET A 406 -9.27 -26.51 13.27
CA MET A 406 -8.15 -25.67 13.69
C MET A 406 -8.57 -24.21 13.74
N VAL A 407 -8.16 -23.50 14.78
CA VAL A 407 -8.29 -22.04 14.87
C VAL A 407 -7.32 -21.42 13.87
N VAL A 408 -7.83 -20.75 12.85
CA VAL A 408 -7.03 -20.14 11.79
C VAL A 408 -7.10 -18.62 11.87
N LYS A 409 -6.09 -17.94 11.33
CA LYS A 409 -6.04 -16.48 11.32
C LYS A 409 -7.13 -15.86 10.44
N ALA A 410 -7.41 -16.48 9.30
CA ALA A 410 -8.40 -16.05 8.32
C ALA A 410 -8.78 -17.22 7.41
N HIS A 411 -9.98 -17.16 6.81
CA HIS A 411 -10.40 -18.11 5.77
C HIS A 411 -9.91 -17.69 4.38
N GLY A 412 -9.73 -16.40 4.13
CA GLY A 412 -9.16 -15.87 2.89
C GLY A 412 -8.62 -14.45 3.07
N ARG A 413 -7.94 -13.94 2.04
CA ARG A 413 -7.20 -12.67 2.05
C ARG A 413 -7.30 -11.94 0.71
N SER A 414 -7.25 -10.61 0.75
CA SER A 414 -7.38 -9.71 -0.41
C SER A 414 -6.14 -8.84 -0.63
N ASP A 415 -5.01 -9.21 -0.02
CA ASP A 415 -3.76 -8.45 -0.02
C ASP A 415 -2.93 -8.60 -1.30
N ALA A 416 -3.36 -9.48 -2.21
CA ALA A 416 -2.80 -9.65 -3.55
C ALA A 416 -3.91 -9.45 -4.62
N PRO A 417 -4.38 -8.21 -4.87
CA PRO A 417 -5.28 -7.93 -5.98
C PRO A 417 -4.71 -8.46 -7.32
N PRO A 418 -5.58 -8.81 -8.28
CA PRO A 418 -7.02 -8.52 -8.30
C PRO A 418 -7.90 -9.59 -7.64
N TYR A 419 -7.32 -10.69 -7.14
CA TYR A 419 -8.08 -11.83 -6.64
C TYR A 419 -8.17 -11.87 -5.12
N PHE A 420 -9.30 -12.38 -4.62
CA PHE A 420 -9.37 -12.90 -3.26
C PHE A 420 -8.77 -14.31 -3.18
N HIS A 421 -7.81 -14.52 -2.29
CA HIS A 421 -7.10 -15.78 -2.11
C HIS A 421 -7.67 -16.59 -0.93
N PRO A 422 -8.15 -17.82 -1.15
CA PRO A 422 -8.52 -18.72 -0.06
C PRO A 422 -7.26 -19.18 0.70
N ILE A 423 -7.27 -19.08 2.03
CA ILE A 423 -6.21 -19.64 2.88
C ILE A 423 -6.59 -21.07 3.26
N LEU A 424 -5.96 -22.04 2.61
CA LEU A 424 -6.24 -23.45 2.83
C LEU A 424 -5.46 -23.99 4.03
N GLU A 425 -6.17 -24.70 4.90
CA GLU A 425 -5.56 -25.48 5.97
C GLU A 425 -4.73 -26.63 5.38
N GLY A 426 -3.56 -26.92 5.96
CA GLY A 426 -2.66 -27.95 5.46
C GLY A 426 -1.95 -27.63 4.14
N TYR A 427 -1.99 -26.38 3.66
CA TYR A 427 -1.23 -25.99 2.46
C TYR A 427 0.27 -26.00 2.74
N GLU A 428 0.98 -26.95 2.16
CA GLU A 428 2.44 -27.02 2.24
C GLU A 428 3.08 -26.06 1.24
N ILE A 429 3.95 -25.18 1.73
CA ILE A 429 4.81 -24.37 0.86
C ILE A 429 5.77 -25.35 0.18
N PRO A 430 5.78 -25.43 -1.16
CA PRO A 430 6.73 -26.29 -1.87
C PRO A 430 8.15 -25.94 -1.43
N ALA A 431 8.93 -26.94 -1.04
CA ALA A 431 10.30 -26.73 -0.58
C ALA A 431 11.07 -25.92 -1.62
N SER A 432 11.69 -24.81 -1.20
CA SER A 432 12.57 -24.05 -2.06
C SER A 432 13.77 -24.91 -2.45
N HIS A 433 14.30 -24.67 -3.65
CA HIS A 433 15.31 -25.48 -4.35
C HIS A 433 16.25 -26.32 -3.49
N ASP A 434 16.42 -27.56 -3.95
CA ASP A 434 17.29 -28.64 -3.48
C ASP A 434 18.64 -28.18 -2.87
N ASN A 435 18.62 -27.81 -1.58
CA ASN A 435 19.80 -27.49 -0.78
C ASN A 435 20.40 -28.74 -0.10
N ASN A 436 19.71 -29.88 -0.19
CA ASN A 436 20.03 -31.09 0.58
C ASN A 436 20.94 -32.09 -0.16
N SER A 437 21.32 -31.86 -1.42
CA SER A 437 22.05 -32.85 -2.22
C SER A 437 23.58 -32.81 -2.10
N MET A 438 24.17 -31.82 -1.42
CA MET A 438 25.64 -31.64 -1.36
C MET A 438 26.17 -31.65 0.08
N THR A 439 26.58 -32.81 0.57
CA THR A 439 27.08 -33.03 1.94
C THR A 439 28.50 -32.54 2.19
N GLN A 440 29.30 -32.29 1.14
CA GLN A 440 30.70 -31.85 1.27
C GLN A 440 30.88 -30.32 1.19
N GLY A 441 31.67 -29.75 2.10
CA GLY A 441 31.96 -28.31 2.18
C GLY A 441 32.56 -27.72 0.89
N ILE A 442 33.52 -28.40 0.27
CA ILE A 442 34.20 -27.94 -0.96
C ILE A 442 33.24 -27.81 -2.14
N SER A 443 32.28 -28.72 -2.26
CA SER A 443 31.32 -28.72 -3.36
C SER A 443 30.36 -27.55 -3.23
N ARG A 444 29.91 -27.24 -1.99
CA ARG A 444 29.10 -26.05 -1.71
C ARG A 444 29.86 -24.76 -2.04
N PHE A 445 31.13 -24.68 -1.66
CA PHE A 445 31.99 -23.54 -1.99
C PHE A 445 32.16 -23.34 -3.51
N LYS A 446 32.50 -24.40 -4.26
CA LYS A 446 32.59 -24.35 -5.73
C LYS A 446 31.28 -23.89 -6.38
N ARG A 447 30.13 -24.33 -5.86
CA ARG A 447 28.82 -23.90 -6.35
C ARG A 447 28.58 -22.41 -6.16
N VAL A 448 28.98 -21.85 -5.02
CA VAL A 448 28.91 -20.39 -4.77
C VAL A 448 29.78 -19.64 -5.78
N LEU A 449 31.03 -20.05 -5.97
CA LEU A 449 31.93 -19.41 -6.94
C LEU A 449 31.39 -19.47 -8.38
N ALA A 450 30.92 -20.65 -8.80
CA ALA A 450 30.34 -20.83 -10.13
C ALA A 450 29.11 -19.95 -10.33
N LYS A 451 28.18 -19.93 -9.37
CA LYS A 451 26.96 -19.09 -9.46
C LYS A 451 27.27 -17.60 -9.46
N SER A 452 28.24 -17.16 -8.64
CA SER A 452 28.70 -15.77 -8.63
C SER A 452 29.31 -15.37 -9.97
N TRP A 453 30.12 -16.24 -10.57
CA TRP A 453 30.73 -16.01 -11.88
C TRP A 453 29.69 -16.01 -13.01
N GLU A 454 28.80 -17.01 -13.05
CA GLU A 454 27.70 -17.09 -14.02
C GLU A 454 26.85 -15.81 -14.02
N ASN A 455 26.44 -15.35 -12.83
CA ASN A 455 25.67 -14.12 -12.69
C ASN A 455 26.47 -12.88 -13.13
N HIS A 456 27.74 -12.79 -12.73
CA HIS A 456 28.60 -11.68 -13.14
C HIS A 456 28.77 -11.63 -14.67
N GLN A 457 29.09 -12.76 -15.29
CA GLN A 457 29.23 -12.86 -16.74
C GLN A 457 27.93 -12.48 -17.44
N TRP A 458 26.80 -13.06 -17.06
CA TRP A 458 25.51 -12.71 -17.65
C TRP A 458 25.21 -11.20 -17.54
N ARG A 459 25.38 -10.62 -16.34
CA ARG A 459 25.15 -9.19 -16.09
C ARG A 459 26.05 -8.29 -16.95
N GLN A 460 27.31 -8.65 -17.15
CA GLN A 460 28.28 -7.79 -17.83
C GLN A 460 28.31 -8.00 -19.36
N THR A 461 27.92 -9.16 -19.88
CA THR A 461 28.10 -9.49 -21.31
C THR A 461 26.83 -9.77 -22.09
N LYS A 462 25.74 -10.16 -21.42
CA LYS A 462 24.49 -10.57 -22.10
C LYS A 462 23.28 -9.72 -21.73
N CYS A 463 23.27 -9.20 -20.50
CA CYS A 463 22.11 -8.51 -19.94
C CYS A 463 22.07 -7.02 -20.31
N ILE A 464 20.91 -6.56 -20.77
CA ILE A 464 20.57 -5.13 -20.84
C ILE A 464 19.81 -4.78 -19.56
N ASN A 465 20.46 -4.03 -18.68
CA ASN A 465 19.85 -3.61 -17.42
C ASN A 465 19.14 -2.26 -17.56
N LEU A 466 17.82 -2.31 -17.44
CA LEU A 466 16.95 -1.15 -17.43
C LEU A 466 16.30 -0.92 -16.07
N ILE A 467 16.80 -1.52 -14.98
CA ILE A 467 16.31 -1.20 -13.64
C ILE A 467 16.86 0.19 -13.25
N PRO A 468 16.03 1.23 -13.08
CA PRO A 468 16.50 2.62 -12.90
C PRO A 468 17.19 2.90 -11.56
N SER A 469 17.18 1.95 -10.63
CA SER A 469 17.85 2.02 -9.34
C SER A 469 19.13 1.21 -9.28
N GLU A 470 19.51 0.54 -10.37
CA GLU A 470 20.72 -0.25 -10.44
C GLU A 470 21.80 0.45 -11.25
N MET A 471 23.03 0.11 -10.92
CA MET A 471 24.21 0.62 -11.59
C MET A 471 25.40 -0.31 -11.33
N THR A 472 26.20 -0.56 -12.36
CA THR A 472 27.46 -1.27 -12.25
C THR A 472 28.55 -0.26 -11.87
N PRO A 473 29.23 -0.40 -10.71
CA PRO A 473 30.35 0.47 -10.36
C PRO A 473 31.55 0.23 -11.27
N SER A 474 32.44 1.23 -11.40
CA SER A 474 33.63 1.10 -12.24
C SER A 474 34.57 -0.02 -11.73
N PRO A 475 35.47 -0.55 -12.59
CA PRO A 475 36.48 -1.51 -12.14
C PRO A 475 37.28 -1.03 -10.92
N TRP A 476 37.66 0.25 -10.88
CA TRP A 476 38.39 0.83 -9.77
C TRP A 476 37.57 0.92 -8.49
N THR A 477 36.34 1.45 -8.57
CA THR A 477 35.42 1.47 -7.43
C THR A 477 35.23 0.08 -6.84
N ARG A 478 35.04 -0.96 -7.67
CA ARG A 478 34.91 -2.35 -7.22
C ARG A 478 36.18 -2.85 -6.53
N LEU A 479 37.35 -2.59 -7.11
CA LEU A 479 38.64 -3.09 -6.61
C LEU A 479 39.00 -2.48 -5.25
N VAL A 480 38.91 -1.16 -5.11
CA VAL A 480 39.25 -0.51 -3.83
C VAL A 480 38.22 -0.84 -2.74
N GLN A 481 36.96 -1.09 -3.12
CA GLN A 481 35.90 -1.41 -2.16
C GLN A 481 36.13 -2.72 -1.40
N VAL A 482 36.79 -3.69 -2.04
CA VAL A 482 37.08 -4.99 -1.43
C VAL A 482 38.49 -5.07 -0.82
N SER A 483 39.27 -3.98 -0.88
CA SER A 483 40.59 -3.89 -0.26
C SER A 483 40.52 -3.87 1.27
N ASP A 484 41.68 -3.82 1.92
CA ASP A 484 41.86 -3.96 3.38
C ASP A 484 40.84 -3.23 4.29
N PRO A 485 40.39 -1.98 4.00
CA PRO A 485 39.40 -1.28 4.83
C PRO A 485 38.10 -2.06 5.07
N VAL A 486 37.73 -3.01 4.20
CA VAL A 486 36.54 -3.86 4.39
C VAL A 486 36.56 -4.65 5.72
N GLY A 487 37.76 -4.95 6.25
CA GLY A 487 37.96 -5.68 7.49
C GLY A 487 38.40 -4.82 8.69
N ARG A 488 38.37 -3.49 8.57
CA ARG A 488 38.87 -2.56 9.60
C ARG A 488 37.74 -1.84 10.36
N TYR A 489 38.11 -1.26 11.49
CA TYR A 489 37.20 -0.59 12.41
C TYR A 489 37.76 0.79 12.75
N ALA A 490 36.96 1.84 12.55
CA ALA A 490 37.39 3.23 12.69
C ALA A 490 36.35 4.06 13.45
N GLU A 491 35.88 3.54 14.57
CA GLU A 491 34.93 4.27 15.40
C GLU A 491 35.61 5.44 16.11
N HIS A 492 34.97 6.60 16.08
CA HIS A 492 35.51 7.86 16.58
C HIS A 492 34.39 8.80 17.01
N LYS A 493 34.74 9.95 17.58
CA LYS A 493 33.79 11.03 17.83
C LYS A 493 34.47 12.38 17.84
N GLU A 494 33.71 13.40 17.50
CA GLU A 494 34.12 14.79 17.67
C GLU A 494 34.19 15.13 19.17
N LEU A 495 35.29 15.76 19.58
CA LEU A 495 35.48 16.22 20.94
C LEU A 495 35.71 17.73 20.99
N ALA A 496 34.74 18.47 21.54
CA ALA A 496 34.86 19.91 21.76
C ALA A 496 36.10 20.28 22.60
N ALA A 497 36.45 19.45 23.60
CA ALA A 497 37.65 19.64 24.42
C ALA A 497 38.97 19.46 23.63
N ALA A 498 38.92 18.77 22.49
CA ALA A 498 40.02 18.62 21.54
C ALA A 498 39.86 19.58 20.35
N TYR A 499 39.29 20.77 20.58
CA TYR A 499 39.04 21.77 19.53
C TYR A 499 38.23 21.22 18.35
N GLU A 500 37.19 20.42 18.66
CA GLU A 500 36.27 19.83 17.69
C GLU A 500 36.94 18.87 16.70
N GLN A 501 38.10 18.31 17.07
CA GLN A 501 38.73 17.25 16.29
C GLN A 501 38.02 15.90 16.47
N GLU A 502 38.02 15.10 15.41
CA GLU A 502 37.59 13.71 15.44
C GLU A 502 38.64 12.87 16.18
N VAL A 503 38.23 12.21 17.27
CA VAL A 503 39.09 11.37 18.10
C VAL A 503 38.72 9.91 17.95
N PHE A 504 39.63 9.14 17.34
CA PHE A 504 39.47 7.71 17.07
C PHE A 504 39.70 6.86 18.32
N TYR A 505 38.82 5.87 18.53
CA TYR A 505 38.95 4.90 19.61
C TYR A 505 39.97 3.80 19.30
N TYR A 506 40.38 3.67 18.03
CA TYR A 506 41.27 2.62 17.53
C TYR A 506 42.48 3.23 16.80
N GLN A 507 43.63 2.57 16.88
CA GLN A 507 44.84 2.97 16.15
C GLN A 507 44.78 2.56 14.67
N GLY A 508 45.63 3.16 13.83
CA GLY A 508 45.73 2.84 12.41
C GLY A 508 44.62 3.44 11.54
N CYS A 509 43.96 4.50 12.02
CA CYS A 509 42.82 5.12 11.35
C CYS A 509 43.17 6.33 10.47
N ASP A 510 44.43 6.74 10.38
CA ASP A 510 44.85 7.94 9.63
C ASP A 510 44.39 7.91 8.16
N PHE A 511 44.51 6.75 7.52
CA PHE A 511 44.02 6.56 6.15
C PHE A 511 42.50 6.74 6.06
N ILE A 512 41.75 6.26 7.04
CA ILE A 512 40.29 6.36 7.07
C ILE A 512 39.84 7.79 7.35
N ALA A 513 40.52 8.49 8.26
CA ALA A 513 40.30 9.91 8.51
C ALA A 513 40.46 10.72 7.21
N TRP A 514 41.53 10.44 6.44
CA TRP A 514 41.72 11.04 5.12
C TRP A 514 40.61 10.67 4.13
N VAL A 515 40.17 9.41 4.07
CA VAL A 515 39.05 8.99 3.18
C VAL A 515 37.77 9.74 3.52
N GLU A 516 37.44 9.89 4.79
CA GLU A 516 36.24 10.62 5.24
C GLU A 516 36.27 12.08 4.82
N GLU A 517 37.39 12.78 5.07
CA GLU A 517 37.58 14.19 4.71
C GLU A 517 37.55 14.39 3.19
N ALA A 518 38.31 13.59 2.44
CA ALA A 518 38.38 13.66 0.98
C ALA A 518 37.01 13.39 0.35
N LEU A 519 36.25 12.43 0.90
CA LEU A 519 34.92 12.10 0.40
C LEU A 519 33.92 13.23 0.69
N ALA A 520 33.93 13.79 1.89
CA ALA A 520 33.09 14.94 2.23
C ALA A 520 33.36 16.11 1.27
N HIS A 521 34.62 16.38 0.96
CA HIS A 521 35.01 17.41 0.00
C HIS A 521 34.51 17.12 -1.43
N GLU A 522 34.75 15.91 -1.96
CA GLU A 522 34.29 15.54 -3.30
C GLU A 522 32.77 15.57 -3.43
N MET A 523 32.05 15.11 -2.42
CA MET A 523 30.59 15.14 -2.40
C MET A 523 30.03 16.56 -2.24
N SER A 524 30.68 17.40 -1.43
CA SER A 524 30.36 18.84 -1.31
C SER A 524 30.48 19.55 -2.67
N ARG A 525 31.59 19.32 -3.38
CA ARG A 525 31.80 19.82 -4.75
C ARG A 525 30.75 19.30 -5.74
N PHE A 526 30.39 18.02 -5.63
CA PHE A 526 29.42 17.41 -6.53
C PHE A 526 28.01 17.97 -6.31
N MET A 527 27.56 18.05 -5.05
CA MET A 527 26.22 18.48 -4.68
C MET A 527 26.05 20.01 -4.69
N GLY A 528 27.15 20.77 -4.68
CA GLY A 528 27.12 22.23 -4.61
C GLY A 528 26.67 22.76 -3.26
N CYS A 529 26.94 22.02 -2.17
CA CYS A 529 26.59 22.44 -0.81
C CYS A 529 27.76 22.18 0.18
N PRO A 530 28.00 23.10 1.14
CA PRO A 530 29.18 23.01 1.99
C PRO A 530 29.12 21.90 3.04
N LEU A 531 27.92 21.51 3.47
CA LEU A 531 27.72 20.58 4.60
C LEU A 531 27.27 19.23 4.08
N VAL A 532 28.12 18.20 4.16
CA VAL A 532 27.84 16.85 3.65
C VAL A 532 28.25 15.76 4.63
N GLU A 533 27.37 14.77 4.82
CA GLU A 533 27.56 13.61 5.70
C GLU A 533 27.39 12.31 4.89
N CYS A 534 28.46 11.53 4.81
CA CYS A 534 28.59 10.34 3.93
C CYS A 534 28.69 9.01 4.69
N ARG A 535 28.64 9.03 6.03
CA ARG A 535 28.79 7.82 6.86
C ARG A 535 27.52 6.97 6.93
N SER A 536 26.40 7.45 6.38
CA SER A 536 25.18 6.66 6.28
C SER A 536 25.34 5.49 5.31
N VAL A 537 25.01 4.26 5.74
CA VAL A 537 25.23 3.05 4.91
C VAL A 537 24.09 2.74 3.94
N SER A 538 23.01 3.53 3.93
CA SER A 538 21.95 3.44 2.91
C SER A 538 21.15 4.74 2.81
N GLY A 539 20.46 4.97 1.69
CA GLY A 539 19.59 6.14 1.52
C GLY A 539 18.40 6.17 2.50
N GLN A 540 17.81 5.01 2.83
CA GLN A 540 16.77 4.95 3.86
C GLN A 540 17.32 5.33 5.24
N MET A 541 18.55 4.94 5.56
CA MET A 541 19.21 5.34 6.80
C MET A 541 19.52 6.85 6.81
N ALA A 542 19.92 7.43 5.67
CA ALA A 542 20.09 8.89 5.56
C ALA A 542 18.78 9.64 5.90
N ASN A 543 17.63 9.15 5.41
CA ASN A 543 16.32 9.68 5.77
C ASN A 543 16.00 9.51 7.27
N MET A 544 16.25 8.32 7.84
CA MET A 544 16.05 8.09 9.28
C MET A 544 16.93 9.00 10.13
N THR A 545 18.17 9.23 9.72
CA THR A 545 19.09 10.17 10.36
C THR A 545 18.51 11.59 10.35
N ALA A 546 18.03 12.06 9.20
CA ALA A 546 17.38 13.37 9.08
C ALA A 546 16.14 13.50 9.99
N PHE A 547 15.23 12.51 9.96
CA PHE A 547 14.03 12.52 10.79
C PHE A 547 14.34 12.44 12.30
N SER A 548 15.31 11.61 12.68
CA SER A 548 15.78 11.48 14.06
C SER A 548 16.44 12.77 14.56
N ALA A 549 17.20 13.44 13.70
CA ALA A 549 17.81 14.73 13.99
C ALA A 549 16.74 15.81 14.13
N MET A 550 15.73 15.85 13.26
CA MET A 550 14.59 16.75 13.39
C MET A 550 13.81 16.56 14.69
N VAL A 551 13.54 15.32 15.10
CA VAL A 551 12.88 15.02 16.38
C VAL A 551 13.72 15.48 17.57
N GLN A 552 15.04 15.30 17.53
CA GLN A 552 15.89 15.82 18.61
C GLN A 552 15.92 17.36 18.59
N TRP A 553 16.15 17.95 17.42
CA TRP A 553 16.22 19.39 17.22
C TRP A 553 14.94 20.09 17.68
N ARG A 554 13.75 19.64 17.28
CA ARG A 554 12.47 20.26 17.72
C ARG A 554 12.25 20.21 19.24
N ASN A 555 12.91 19.29 19.96
CA ASN A 555 12.78 19.13 21.41
C ASN A 555 13.93 19.77 22.20
N ARG A 556 14.90 20.40 21.54
CA ARG A 556 16.10 21.01 22.16
C ARG A 556 15.81 21.96 23.33
N GLY A 557 14.70 22.68 23.28
CA GLY A 557 14.30 23.64 24.33
C GLY A 557 13.79 23.01 25.63
N ASN A 558 13.50 21.71 25.66
CA ASN A 558 13.04 21.02 26.89
C ASN A 558 13.43 19.54 26.86
N LEU A 559 14.61 19.24 27.39
CA LEU A 559 15.19 17.88 27.41
C LEU A 559 14.61 16.97 28.50
N LYS A 560 13.82 17.50 29.44
CA LYS A 560 13.28 16.71 30.57
C LYS A 560 11.95 16.04 30.28
N ARG A 561 11.32 16.35 29.15
CA ARG A 561 10.06 15.73 28.71
C ARG A 561 10.34 14.66 27.66
N GLU A 562 9.41 13.72 27.54
CA GLU A 562 9.39 12.78 26.41
C GLU A 562 9.44 13.56 25.08
N PRO A 563 10.35 13.22 24.15
CA PRO A 563 10.47 13.91 22.88
C PRO A 563 9.18 13.82 22.08
N GLY A 564 8.61 14.98 21.72
CA GLY A 564 7.51 15.01 20.77
C GLY A 564 8.00 14.62 19.37
N ARG A 565 7.16 13.93 18.60
CA ARG A 565 7.40 13.60 17.19
C ARG A 565 7.16 14.81 16.27
N ILE A 566 7.66 14.76 15.04
CA ILE A 566 7.36 15.74 13.97
C ILE A 566 5.83 15.90 13.91
N ALA A 567 5.33 17.11 14.03
CA ALA A 567 3.90 17.34 14.25
C ALA A 567 3.06 17.06 13.00
N CYS A 568 3.54 17.49 11.83
CA CYS A 568 2.86 17.35 10.54
C CYS A 568 3.90 17.29 9.42
N ALA A 569 3.67 16.45 8.41
CA ALA A 569 4.54 16.36 7.23
C ALA A 569 3.74 16.30 5.93
N VAL A 570 4.31 16.80 4.83
CA VAL A 570 3.77 16.65 3.47
C VAL A 570 4.75 15.85 2.61
N THR A 571 4.30 14.77 1.96
CA THR A 571 5.19 13.89 1.18
C THR A 571 4.55 13.42 -0.13
N ASN A 572 5.32 12.92 -1.10
CA ASN A 572 4.72 12.34 -2.31
C ASN A 572 4.04 11.01 -1.97
N HIS A 573 2.81 10.79 -2.45
CA HIS A 573 2.08 9.53 -2.20
C HIS A 573 2.77 8.34 -2.87
N ILE A 574 2.86 7.19 -2.19
CA ILE A 574 3.57 6.00 -2.70
C ILE A 574 3.01 5.50 -4.05
N GLY A 575 1.68 5.47 -4.19
CA GLY A 575 1.02 5.11 -5.45
C GLY A 575 1.17 6.16 -6.56
N ARG A 576 1.63 7.38 -6.24
CA ARG A 576 1.92 8.45 -7.22
C ARG A 576 3.43 8.69 -7.36
N GLY A 577 4.21 7.62 -7.13
CA GLY A 577 5.66 7.63 -7.32
C GLY A 577 6.49 7.95 -6.08
N GLY A 578 5.88 8.22 -4.93
CA GLY A 578 6.59 8.46 -3.67
C GLY A 578 7.47 7.27 -3.23
N HIS A 579 8.46 7.55 -2.37
CA HIS A 579 9.33 6.52 -1.80
C HIS A 579 8.85 6.07 -0.42
N LEU A 580 9.07 4.78 -0.11
CA LEU A 580 8.63 4.12 1.12
C LEU A 580 9.13 4.82 2.40
N SER A 581 10.37 5.30 2.41
CA SER A 581 10.98 5.93 3.60
C SER A 581 10.24 7.18 4.07
N ALA A 582 9.61 7.93 3.16
CA ALA A 582 8.85 9.13 3.48
C ALA A 582 7.37 8.83 3.84
N GLN A 583 7.00 7.54 3.95
CA GLN A 583 5.64 7.14 4.31
C GLN A 583 5.57 6.64 5.76
N PRO A 584 4.40 6.71 6.41
CA PRO A 584 4.19 6.10 7.73
C PRO A 584 4.30 4.58 7.78
N MET A 585 4.33 3.91 6.62
CA MET A 585 4.61 2.48 6.52
C MET A 585 6.12 2.16 6.38
N GLY A 586 6.96 3.19 6.22
CA GLY A 586 8.42 3.07 6.17
C GLY A 586 9.11 3.87 7.29
N ALA A 587 10.28 4.44 6.99
CA ALA A 587 11.17 5.07 7.96
C ALA A 587 10.54 6.23 8.76
N LEU A 588 9.64 7.01 8.16
CA LEU A 588 9.02 8.16 8.83
C LEU A 588 8.12 7.77 10.02
N ARG A 589 7.62 6.53 10.06
CA ARG A 589 6.64 6.02 11.05
C ARG A 589 6.92 6.41 12.50
N ASP A 590 8.16 6.26 12.93
CA ASP A 590 8.53 6.41 14.33
C ASP A 590 8.84 7.87 14.70
N TYR A 591 8.97 8.74 13.70
CA TYR A 591 9.32 10.15 13.85
C TYR A 591 8.15 11.11 13.64
N ILE A 592 7.01 10.62 13.12
CA ILE A 592 5.82 11.44 12.82
C ILE A 592 4.71 11.23 13.86
N ALA A 593 4.04 12.31 14.23
CA ALA A 593 2.91 12.30 15.15
C ALA A 593 1.66 11.70 14.50
N LYS A 594 0.69 11.31 15.33
CA LYS A 594 -0.68 11.04 14.88
C LYS A 594 -1.50 12.32 14.94
N ASN A 595 -2.35 12.53 13.95
CA ASN A 595 -3.34 13.59 13.98
C ASN A 595 -4.42 13.22 15.02
N PRO A 596 -4.71 14.07 16.01
CA PRO A 596 -5.67 13.74 17.05
C PRO A 596 -7.12 13.66 16.55
N VAL A 597 -7.44 14.33 15.43
CA VAL A 597 -8.77 14.31 14.79
C VAL A 597 -8.91 13.04 13.96
N THR A 598 -7.98 12.77 13.06
CA THR A 598 -8.13 11.64 12.13
C THR A 598 -7.63 10.30 12.68
N GLU A 599 -6.86 10.33 13.78
CA GLU A 599 -6.22 9.17 14.44
C GLU A 599 -5.20 8.42 13.55
N LYS A 600 -4.99 8.92 12.32
CA LYS A 600 -3.98 8.49 11.37
C LYS A 600 -2.66 9.23 11.64
N PHE A 601 -1.56 8.73 11.07
CA PHE A 601 -0.32 9.51 11.05
C PHE A 601 -0.57 10.86 10.36
N ASN A 602 -0.02 11.95 10.92
CA ASN A 602 -0.26 13.31 10.43
C ASN A 602 0.63 13.62 9.22
N VAL A 603 0.44 12.82 8.17
CA VAL A 603 1.10 12.95 6.87
C VAL A 603 0.04 13.25 5.84
N PHE A 604 0.22 14.36 5.13
CA PHE A 604 -0.55 14.70 3.95
C PHE A 604 0.28 14.42 2.71
N ASN A 605 -0.38 14.24 1.58
CA ASN A 605 0.31 14.04 0.33
C ASN A 605 0.28 15.29 -0.54
N PHE A 606 1.37 15.52 -1.27
CA PHE A 606 1.34 16.50 -2.36
C PHE A 606 0.24 16.13 -3.35
N PRO A 607 -0.73 17.03 -3.61
CA PRO A 607 -1.71 16.80 -4.65
C PRO A 607 -1.04 16.79 -6.02
N VAL A 608 -1.62 16.05 -6.95
CA VAL A 608 -1.11 15.88 -8.32
C VAL A 608 -2.18 16.28 -9.32
N LEU A 609 -1.75 16.70 -10.51
CA LEU A 609 -2.67 17.06 -11.58
C LEU A 609 -3.49 15.83 -12.02
N GLN A 610 -4.77 16.04 -12.32
CA GLN A 610 -5.66 14.97 -12.75
C GLN A 610 -5.20 14.34 -14.08
N ASP A 611 -4.78 15.18 -15.04
CA ASP A 611 -4.35 14.73 -16.37
C ASP A 611 -2.86 14.33 -16.42
N ASN A 612 -2.08 14.71 -15.39
CA ASN A 612 -0.69 14.28 -15.25
C ASN A 612 -0.37 13.95 -13.78
N PRO A 613 -0.65 12.72 -13.32
CA PRO A 613 -0.46 12.33 -11.92
C PRO A 613 1.00 12.23 -11.47
N TYR A 614 1.95 12.57 -12.34
CA TYR A 614 3.39 12.62 -12.05
C TYR A 614 3.85 14.04 -11.69
N GLN A 615 3.03 15.06 -11.94
CA GLN A 615 3.28 16.46 -11.60
C GLN A 615 2.41 16.92 -10.44
N MET A 616 2.95 17.82 -9.64
CA MET A 616 2.27 18.40 -8.48
C MET A 616 1.23 19.45 -8.91
N ASP A 617 0.08 19.47 -8.24
CA ASP A 617 -0.92 20.53 -8.40
C ASP A 617 -0.68 21.62 -7.34
N LEU A 618 -0.10 22.75 -7.75
CA LEU A 618 0.26 23.84 -6.85
C LEU A 618 -0.97 24.55 -6.27
N ASN A 619 -2.07 24.66 -7.01
CA ASN A 619 -3.29 25.31 -6.54
C ASN A 619 -3.98 24.46 -5.47
N ALA A 620 -4.04 23.15 -5.70
CA ALA A 620 -4.54 22.22 -4.69
C ALA A 620 -3.62 22.16 -3.45
N LEU A 621 -2.31 22.33 -3.63
CA LEU A 621 -1.37 22.41 -2.51
C LEU A 621 -1.59 23.69 -1.69
N GLU A 622 -1.76 24.84 -2.33
CA GLU A 622 -2.08 26.10 -1.64
C GLU A 622 -3.36 25.96 -0.80
N ALA A 623 -4.41 25.38 -1.38
CA ALA A 623 -5.66 25.11 -0.67
C ALA A 623 -5.45 24.15 0.52
N LEU A 624 -4.60 23.13 0.38
CA LEU A 624 -4.27 22.22 1.47
C LEU A 624 -3.50 22.94 2.60
N LEU A 625 -2.52 23.78 2.26
CA LEU A 625 -1.70 24.53 3.22
C LEU A 625 -2.49 25.56 4.03
N ALA A 626 -3.68 25.98 3.55
CA ALA A 626 -4.59 26.81 4.34
C ALA A 626 -5.14 26.10 5.60
N ASP A 627 -5.19 24.76 5.57
CA ASP A 627 -5.78 23.94 6.65
C ASP A 627 -4.73 23.22 7.52
N ILE A 628 -3.44 23.25 7.14
CA ILE A 628 -2.37 22.51 7.82
C ILE A 628 -1.11 23.37 8.04
N ASP A 629 -0.37 23.06 9.11
CA ASP A 629 0.92 23.71 9.44
C ASP A 629 2.03 22.63 9.48
N PRO A 630 2.67 22.30 8.34
CA PRO A 630 3.69 21.26 8.29
C PRO A 630 4.99 21.71 8.96
N GLU A 631 5.68 20.78 9.63
CA GLU A 631 7.06 20.97 10.11
C GLU A 631 8.09 20.44 9.09
N LEU A 632 7.67 19.57 8.18
CA LEU A 632 8.51 18.88 7.20
C LEU A 632 7.78 18.73 5.87
N MET A 633 8.44 19.02 4.76
CA MET A 633 7.98 18.65 3.43
C MET A 633 9.06 17.82 2.73
N VAL A 634 8.71 16.62 2.26
CA VAL A 634 9.67 15.67 1.64
C VAL A 634 9.33 15.45 0.17
N PHE A 635 10.12 16.04 -0.71
CA PHE A 635 10.15 15.73 -2.14
C PHE A 635 10.93 14.44 -2.35
N GLY A 636 10.24 13.30 -2.24
CA GLY A 636 10.87 11.98 -2.25
C GLY A 636 10.12 11.00 -3.12
N LYS A 637 10.52 10.93 -4.39
CA LYS A 637 9.95 10.04 -5.40
C LYS A 637 10.92 8.94 -5.83
N SER A 638 10.41 7.71 -5.93
CA SER A 638 11.06 6.59 -6.62
C SER A 638 10.81 6.65 -8.13
N MET A 639 9.65 7.18 -8.52
CA MET A 639 9.22 7.32 -9.92
C MET A 639 9.22 8.80 -10.27
N VAL A 640 10.29 9.24 -10.93
CA VAL A 640 10.55 10.66 -11.21
C VAL A 640 10.58 10.84 -12.72
N LEU A 641 9.57 11.50 -13.29
CA LEU A 641 9.54 11.86 -14.72
C LEU A 641 9.71 13.36 -14.96
N HIS A 642 9.47 14.18 -13.94
CA HIS A 642 9.54 15.63 -14.01
C HIS A 642 10.34 16.17 -12.83
N THR A 643 10.84 17.39 -12.96
CA THR A 643 11.42 18.16 -11.85
C THR A 643 10.35 18.45 -10.79
N GLU A 644 10.75 18.52 -9.52
CA GLU A 644 9.84 18.96 -8.44
C GLU A 644 9.76 20.50 -8.40
N PRO A 645 8.60 21.12 -8.13
CA PRO A 645 8.46 22.57 -8.13
C PRO A 645 8.95 23.21 -6.81
N VAL A 646 10.20 22.98 -6.42
CA VAL A 646 10.75 23.36 -5.11
C VAL A 646 10.67 24.87 -4.87
N ALA A 647 11.05 25.68 -5.86
CA ALA A 647 11.02 27.14 -5.75
C ALA A 647 9.60 27.69 -5.61
N GLN A 648 8.64 27.14 -6.36
CA GLN A 648 7.24 27.53 -6.28
C GLN A 648 6.65 27.15 -4.92
N VAL A 649 6.94 25.94 -4.42
CA VAL A 649 6.52 25.53 -3.06
C VAL A 649 7.14 26.45 -2.01
N LYS A 650 8.43 26.78 -2.10
CA LYS A 650 9.06 27.74 -1.19
C LYS A 650 8.33 29.09 -1.17
N SER A 651 7.92 29.60 -2.33
CA SER A 651 7.15 30.85 -2.42
C SER A 651 5.78 30.75 -1.73
N LEU A 652 5.05 29.64 -1.89
CA LEU A 652 3.78 29.43 -1.18
C LEU A 652 3.94 29.48 0.34
N LEU A 653 5.09 29.03 0.85
CA LEU A 653 5.40 28.98 2.28
C LEU A 653 5.80 30.35 2.88
N GLU A 654 6.06 31.37 2.07
CA GLU A 654 6.44 32.72 2.56
C GLU A 654 5.34 33.36 3.42
N SER A 655 4.09 32.97 3.19
CA SER A 655 2.92 33.42 3.96
C SER A 655 2.77 32.74 5.32
N MET A 656 3.53 31.67 5.58
CA MET A 656 3.39 30.88 6.82
C MET A 656 4.20 31.49 7.96
N ASN A 657 3.61 31.49 9.17
CA ASN A 657 4.29 31.97 10.38
C ASN A 657 5.54 31.16 10.73
N LYS A 658 5.54 29.86 10.41
CA LYS A 658 6.66 28.95 10.62
C LYS A 658 6.89 28.20 9.31
N ARG A 659 8.07 28.38 8.73
CA ARG A 659 8.44 27.68 7.52
C ARG A 659 8.82 26.22 7.85
N PRO A 660 8.28 25.20 7.15
CA PRO A 660 8.73 23.82 7.28
C PRO A 660 10.15 23.64 6.74
N ILE A 661 10.84 22.59 7.20
CA ILE A 661 12.06 22.12 6.54
C ILE A 661 11.69 21.51 5.19
N LEU A 662 12.29 22.02 4.11
CA LEU A 662 12.18 21.48 2.76
C LEU A 662 13.28 20.45 2.53
N MET A 663 12.89 19.18 2.51
CA MET A 663 13.77 18.05 2.30
C MET A 663 13.56 17.47 0.90
N TYR A 664 14.63 17.36 0.10
CA TYR A 664 14.61 16.67 -1.18
C TYR A 664 15.34 15.33 -1.05
N ASP A 665 14.61 14.22 -1.15
CA ASP A 665 15.21 12.89 -1.33
C ASP A 665 15.50 12.65 -2.82
N MET A 666 16.76 12.90 -3.18
CA MET A 666 17.28 12.77 -4.53
C MET A 666 17.74 11.34 -4.85
N ALA A 667 17.37 10.30 -4.10
CA ALA A 667 18.00 8.99 -4.27
C ALA A 667 18.05 8.48 -5.73
N HIS A 668 17.01 8.71 -6.54
CA HIS A 668 16.99 8.34 -7.95
C HIS A 668 17.64 9.36 -8.89
N VAL A 669 17.76 10.62 -8.51
CA VAL A 669 18.23 11.72 -9.37
C VAL A 669 19.49 12.40 -8.86
N LEU A 670 20.13 11.86 -7.81
CA LEU A 670 21.34 12.44 -7.21
C LEU A 670 22.45 12.56 -8.24
N GLY A 671 22.62 11.57 -9.11
CA GLY A 671 23.64 11.65 -10.17
C GLY A 671 23.33 12.68 -11.26
N LEU A 672 22.10 13.21 -11.28
CA LEU A 672 21.63 14.25 -12.19
C LEU A 672 21.56 15.62 -11.52
N ILE A 673 21.96 15.75 -10.23
CA ILE A 673 21.98 17.06 -9.56
C ILE A 673 22.84 18.05 -10.33
N GLY A 674 22.34 19.28 -10.48
CA GLY A 674 23.03 20.34 -11.19
C GLY A 674 22.20 20.90 -12.35
N PRO A 675 22.84 21.73 -13.20
CA PRO A 675 22.14 22.59 -14.16
C PRO A 675 21.44 21.85 -15.30
N HIS A 676 21.75 20.58 -15.52
CA HIS A 676 21.16 19.79 -16.62
C HIS A 676 19.81 19.16 -16.26
N PHE A 677 19.48 19.04 -14.97
CA PHE A 677 18.19 18.52 -14.51
C PHE A 677 17.56 19.42 -13.44
N GLN A 678 18.16 19.49 -12.24
CA GLN A 678 17.57 20.25 -11.13
C GLN A 678 18.62 20.68 -10.10
N GLU A 679 18.48 21.90 -9.57
CA GLU A 679 19.39 22.52 -8.60
C GLU A 679 18.65 22.82 -7.28
N PRO A 680 18.32 21.80 -6.46
CA PRO A 680 17.36 21.94 -5.37
C PRO A 680 17.76 22.97 -4.31
N PHE A 681 19.05 23.13 -4.00
CA PHE A 681 19.50 24.15 -3.06
C PHE A 681 19.30 25.57 -3.58
N LYS A 682 19.53 25.83 -4.89
CA LYS A 682 19.23 27.13 -5.51
C LYS A 682 17.74 27.41 -5.55
N GLU A 683 16.94 26.37 -5.72
CA GLU A 683 15.48 26.44 -5.70
C GLU A 683 14.92 26.58 -4.27
N GLY A 684 15.73 26.29 -3.25
CA GLY A 684 15.44 26.58 -1.85
C GLY A 684 15.15 25.39 -0.95
N ALA A 685 15.52 24.17 -1.35
CA ALA A 685 15.60 23.04 -0.43
C ALA A 685 16.60 23.32 0.70
N ASP A 686 16.22 22.94 1.91
CA ASP A 686 17.04 23.10 3.12
C ASP A 686 18.01 21.93 3.29
N LEU A 687 17.52 20.73 2.93
CA LEU A 687 18.18 19.45 3.13
C LEU A 687 18.03 18.61 1.86
N VAL A 688 19.11 17.96 1.43
CA VAL A 688 19.08 16.89 0.44
C VAL A 688 19.48 15.59 1.11
N THR A 689 18.77 14.52 0.79
CA THR A 689 19.17 13.14 1.11
C THR A 689 19.27 12.34 -0.18
N GLY A 690 20.01 11.25 -0.18
CA GLY A 690 20.12 10.44 -1.38
C GLY A 690 20.78 9.09 -1.18
N SER A 691 20.70 8.29 -2.23
CA SER A 691 21.42 7.03 -2.39
C SER A 691 22.56 7.23 -3.39
N THR A 692 23.73 6.68 -3.09
CA THR A 692 24.94 6.91 -3.89
C THR A 692 25.24 5.79 -4.90
N HIS A 693 24.24 5.03 -5.35
CA HIS A 693 24.42 3.83 -6.20
C HIS A 693 23.39 3.71 -7.33
N LYS A 694 22.59 4.75 -7.58
CA LYS A 694 21.56 4.79 -8.63
C LYS A 694 22.11 5.55 -9.84
N THR A 695 21.53 6.71 -10.17
CA THR A 695 22.10 7.63 -11.17
C THR A 695 23.47 8.15 -10.76
N PHE A 696 23.69 8.36 -9.45
CA PHE A 696 25.03 8.49 -8.89
C PHE A 696 25.64 7.09 -8.81
N PHE A 697 26.68 6.83 -9.59
CA PHE A 697 27.18 5.49 -9.87
C PHE A 697 28.25 4.99 -8.88
N GLY A 698 28.10 5.33 -7.60
CA GLY A 698 29.01 4.92 -6.52
C GLY A 698 28.60 3.67 -5.78
N SER A 699 29.19 3.47 -4.60
CA SER A 699 28.90 2.33 -3.74
C SER A 699 27.54 2.47 -3.05
N GLN A 700 26.97 1.34 -2.58
CA GLN A 700 25.68 1.34 -1.90
C GLN A 700 25.74 1.99 -0.52
N ARG A 701 25.48 3.31 -0.47
CA ARG A 701 25.46 4.12 0.76
C ARG A 701 24.35 5.17 0.68
N GLY A 702 24.24 5.98 1.73
CA GLY A 702 23.39 7.16 1.79
C GLY A 702 24.21 8.44 2.03
N VAL A 703 23.65 9.58 1.64
CA VAL A 703 24.25 10.89 1.86
C VAL A 703 23.21 11.86 2.41
N VAL A 704 23.65 12.80 3.24
CA VAL A 704 22.87 13.95 3.67
C VAL A 704 23.67 15.22 3.33
N GLY A 705 23.07 16.16 2.62
CA GLY A 705 23.66 17.47 2.30
C GLY A 705 22.75 18.60 2.79
N CYS A 706 23.33 19.69 3.31
CA CYS A 706 22.58 20.84 3.80
C CYS A 706 23.13 22.15 3.22
N ALA A 707 22.24 23.12 3.00
CA ALA A 707 22.59 24.49 2.60
C ALA A 707 22.19 25.50 3.70
N PHE A 708 22.64 25.25 4.93
CA PHE A 708 22.38 26.14 6.06
C PHE A 708 23.46 27.21 6.16
N ASP A 709 23.03 28.47 6.10
CA ASP A 709 23.91 29.62 6.23
C ASP A 709 24.15 29.97 7.71
N GLY A 710 25.40 30.28 8.05
CA GLY A 710 25.80 30.83 9.36
C GLY A 710 25.82 29.82 10.52
N GLU A 711 26.94 29.78 11.25
CA GLU A 711 27.16 28.81 12.35
C GLU A 711 26.22 29.02 13.56
N ASN A 712 25.63 30.21 13.71
CA ASN A 712 24.79 30.58 14.84
C ASN A 712 23.28 30.56 14.53
N THR A 713 22.86 29.84 13.49
CA THR A 713 21.44 29.69 13.13
C THR A 713 20.84 28.43 13.76
N PRO A 714 19.53 28.43 14.10
CA PRO A 714 18.84 27.21 14.50
C PRO A 714 19.02 26.05 13.51
N GLU A 715 19.09 26.35 12.23
CA GLU A 715 19.28 25.39 11.15
C GLU A 715 20.68 24.74 11.19
N HIS A 716 21.72 25.51 11.52
CA HIS A 716 23.05 24.95 11.72
C HIS A 716 23.11 23.98 12.92
N GLU A 717 22.33 24.22 13.99
CA GLU A 717 22.18 23.27 15.09
C GLU A 717 21.54 21.94 14.63
N LEU A 718 20.60 21.99 13.68
CA LEU A 718 20.03 20.81 13.06
C LEU A 718 21.11 20.01 12.30
N TRP A 719 21.99 20.68 11.56
CA TRP A 719 23.15 20.03 10.92
C TRP A 719 24.06 19.32 11.92
N GLN A 720 24.43 19.99 13.02
CA GLN A 720 25.25 19.36 14.07
C GLN A 720 24.54 18.13 14.68
N THR A 721 23.22 18.20 14.80
CA THR A 721 22.40 17.06 15.23
C THR A 721 22.42 15.93 14.19
N ILE A 722 22.32 16.25 12.89
CA ILE A 722 22.43 15.28 11.79
C ILE A 722 23.75 14.53 11.85
N ARG A 723 24.89 15.22 11.98
CA ARG A 723 26.22 14.59 12.09
C ARG A 723 26.29 13.62 13.25
N LYS A 724 25.93 14.08 14.47
CA LYS A 724 25.95 13.27 15.70
C LYS A 724 25.01 12.06 15.61
N ARG A 725 23.86 12.22 14.94
CA ARG A 725 22.93 11.11 14.67
C ARG A 725 23.50 10.14 13.65
N ALA A 726 24.06 10.62 12.55
CA ALA A 726 24.67 9.75 11.54
C ALA A 726 25.77 8.89 12.17
N PHE A 727 26.64 9.52 12.95
CA PHE A 727 27.76 8.87 13.59
C PHE A 727 28.20 9.63 14.87
N PRO A 728 28.43 8.93 16.01
CA PRO A 728 28.26 7.50 16.25
C PRO A 728 26.80 7.08 16.55
N GLY A 729 25.81 7.95 16.33
CA GLY A 729 24.44 7.73 16.80
C GLY A 729 23.70 6.55 16.17
N MET A 730 23.90 6.27 14.88
CA MET A 730 23.15 5.23 14.13
C MET A 730 24.00 4.01 13.75
N VAL A 731 25.32 4.15 13.72
CA VAL A 731 26.26 3.07 13.36
C VAL A 731 27.49 3.12 14.25
N SER A 732 28.01 1.95 14.63
CA SER A 732 29.26 1.81 15.36
C SER A 732 30.48 1.79 14.43
N ASN A 733 30.33 1.24 13.23
CA ASN A 733 31.30 1.34 12.14
C ASN A 733 30.52 1.58 10.84
N HIS A 734 31.07 2.38 9.93
CA HIS A 734 30.35 2.87 8.75
C HIS A 734 30.88 2.26 7.45
N HIS A 735 31.24 0.98 7.46
CA HIS A 735 31.61 0.16 6.28
C HIS A 735 32.72 0.80 5.42
N LEU A 736 33.95 0.77 5.91
CA LEU A 736 35.06 1.58 5.37
C LEU A 736 35.45 1.22 3.93
N GLY A 737 35.34 -0.05 3.53
CA GLY A 737 35.58 -0.48 2.15
C GLY A 737 34.63 0.21 1.15
N SER A 738 33.32 0.20 1.42
CA SER A 738 32.38 0.91 0.52
C SER A 738 32.51 2.43 0.62
N LEU A 739 33.01 2.97 1.73
CA LEU A 739 33.30 4.41 1.86
C LEU A 739 34.43 4.81 0.90
N LEU A 740 35.51 4.02 0.87
CA LEU A 740 36.61 4.23 -0.07
C LEU A 740 36.15 4.06 -1.53
N GLY A 741 35.31 3.05 -1.81
CA GLY A 741 34.69 2.92 -3.13
C GLY A 741 33.86 4.15 -3.53
N LEU A 742 33.15 4.76 -2.58
CA LEU A 742 32.37 5.97 -2.82
C LEU A 742 33.27 7.17 -3.14
N LEU A 743 34.42 7.31 -2.48
CA LEU A 743 35.39 8.38 -2.78
C LEU A 743 35.83 8.34 -4.24
N VAL A 744 36.23 7.16 -4.73
CA VAL A 744 36.63 6.98 -6.14
C VAL A 744 35.48 7.32 -7.09
N ALA A 745 34.27 6.86 -6.78
CA ALA A 745 33.11 7.16 -7.61
C ALA A 745 32.73 8.66 -7.59
N ALA A 746 32.93 9.36 -6.47
CA ALA A 746 32.69 10.80 -6.38
C ALA A 746 33.66 11.60 -7.25
N MET A 747 34.93 11.17 -7.32
CA MET A 747 35.91 11.73 -8.26
C MET A 747 35.48 11.49 -9.72
N GLU A 748 35.08 10.26 -10.08
CA GLU A 748 34.56 9.96 -11.42
C GLU A 748 33.33 10.83 -11.75
N MET A 749 32.36 10.93 -10.83
CA MET A 749 31.17 11.76 -11.01
C MET A 749 31.55 13.22 -11.25
N ASN A 750 32.45 13.81 -10.45
CA ASN A 750 32.87 15.20 -10.64
C ASN A 750 33.59 15.42 -11.97
N THR A 751 34.34 14.43 -12.47
CA THR A 751 35.03 14.52 -13.76
C THR A 751 34.07 14.42 -14.94
N PHE A 752 33.08 13.51 -14.88
CA PHE A 752 32.28 13.14 -16.05
C PHE A 752 30.83 13.65 -16.05
N LYS A 753 30.35 14.26 -14.95
CA LYS A 753 28.93 14.59 -14.76
C LYS A 753 28.30 15.36 -15.92
N ASP A 754 28.95 16.38 -16.45
CA ASP A 754 28.32 17.25 -17.45
C ASP A 754 28.00 16.53 -18.75
N GLU A 755 28.85 15.59 -19.18
CA GLU A 755 28.58 14.77 -20.36
C GLU A 755 27.58 13.65 -20.05
N TYR A 756 27.82 12.93 -18.95
CA TYR A 756 26.99 11.81 -18.52
C TYR A 756 25.53 12.24 -18.31
N GLN A 757 25.28 13.33 -17.58
CA GLN A 757 23.94 13.81 -17.26
C GLN A 757 23.15 14.18 -18.53
N ARG A 758 23.78 14.94 -19.45
CA ARG A 758 23.15 15.30 -20.73
C ARG A 758 22.82 14.06 -21.55
N GLN A 759 23.74 13.10 -21.63
CA GLN A 759 23.51 11.87 -22.39
C GLN A 759 22.40 11.01 -21.80
N VAL A 760 22.34 10.87 -20.47
CA VAL A 760 21.28 10.09 -19.79
C VAL A 760 19.91 10.68 -20.09
N ILE A 761 19.75 12.01 -20.00
CA ILE A 761 18.47 12.68 -20.28
C ILE A 761 18.10 12.55 -21.76
N ALA A 762 19.05 12.74 -22.68
CA ALA A 762 18.82 12.59 -24.11
C ALA A 762 18.40 11.16 -24.47
N ASN A 763 19.08 10.16 -23.92
CA ASN A 763 18.77 8.74 -24.09
C ASN A 763 17.37 8.40 -23.59
N ALA A 764 16.98 8.86 -22.39
CA ALA A 764 15.67 8.57 -21.82
C ALA A 764 14.53 9.15 -22.67
N LYS A 765 14.69 10.38 -23.17
CA LYS A 765 13.73 11.02 -24.09
C LYS A 765 13.62 10.30 -25.42
N ALA A 766 14.76 9.95 -26.03
CA ALA A 766 14.76 9.18 -27.29
C ALA A 766 14.09 7.82 -27.11
N PHE A 767 14.39 7.13 -26.01
CA PHE A 767 13.80 5.85 -25.67
C PHE A 767 12.29 5.94 -25.46
N ALA A 768 11.81 6.93 -24.72
CA ALA A 768 10.38 7.16 -24.49
C ALA A 768 9.63 7.42 -25.80
N ARG A 769 10.16 8.30 -26.67
CA ARG A 769 9.56 8.55 -28.00
C ARG A 769 9.54 7.30 -28.87
N ALA A 770 10.62 6.52 -28.86
CA ALA A 770 10.71 5.29 -29.64
C ALA A 770 9.71 4.23 -29.19
N LEU A 771 9.61 3.98 -27.87
CA LEU A 771 8.60 3.10 -27.29
C LEU A 771 7.18 3.57 -27.61
N LYS A 772 6.93 4.89 -27.62
CA LYS A 772 5.62 5.40 -28.02
C LYS A 772 5.33 5.11 -29.50
N LYS A 773 6.34 5.23 -30.37
CA LYS A 773 6.22 4.97 -31.81
C LYS A 773 5.92 3.50 -32.14
N THR A 774 6.32 2.56 -31.29
CA THR A 774 5.95 1.14 -31.43
C THR A 774 4.52 0.84 -30.98
N GLY A 775 3.80 1.82 -30.42
CA GLY A 775 2.43 1.67 -29.94
C GLY A 775 2.32 1.25 -28.47
N LEU A 776 3.42 1.21 -27.72
CA LEU A 776 3.37 1.01 -26.26
C LEU A 776 2.81 2.27 -25.55
N ASP A 777 2.18 2.04 -24.39
CA ASP A 777 1.58 3.10 -23.59
C ASP A 777 2.61 3.79 -22.68
N VAL A 778 3.37 4.73 -23.25
CA VAL A 778 4.38 5.49 -22.49
C VAL A 778 3.69 6.57 -21.65
N GLN A 779 3.91 6.53 -20.34
CA GLN A 779 3.35 7.48 -19.38
C GLN A 779 4.16 8.78 -19.33
N GLY A 780 3.52 9.87 -18.90
CA GLY A 780 4.13 11.21 -18.78
C GLY A 780 3.61 12.17 -19.86
N ASP A 781 4.11 13.40 -19.84
CA ASP A 781 3.68 14.46 -20.75
C ASP A 781 4.39 14.37 -22.11
N ALA A 782 3.66 14.04 -23.16
CA ALA A 782 4.18 13.96 -24.53
C ALA A 782 4.77 15.29 -25.03
N ALA A 783 4.28 16.44 -24.56
CA ALA A 783 4.84 17.75 -24.91
C ALA A 783 6.23 17.97 -24.33
N MET A 784 6.62 17.19 -23.31
CA MET A 784 7.94 17.20 -22.67
C MET A 784 8.77 15.97 -23.02
N ASP A 785 8.46 15.27 -24.10
CA ASP A 785 9.08 13.98 -24.46
C ASP A 785 8.89 12.89 -23.38
N PHE A 786 7.79 12.94 -22.64
CA PHE A 786 7.37 12.02 -21.56
C PHE A 786 8.21 12.06 -20.28
N THR A 787 9.50 12.37 -20.38
CA THR A 787 10.43 12.37 -19.24
C THR A 787 11.49 13.46 -19.34
N GLN A 788 11.90 13.98 -18.20
CA GLN A 788 13.01 14.91 -18.02
C GLN A 788 14.15 14.28 -17.20
N THR A 789 14.05 12.99 -16.88
CA THR A 789 15.01 12.28 -16.00
C THR A 789 15.66 11.11 -16.76
N HIS A 790 16.21 10.15 -16.03
CA HIS A 790 16.72 8.90 -16.57
C HIS A 790 15.65 7.81 -16.74
N GLN A 791 14.41 8.04 -16.31
CA GLN A 791 13.37 7.01 -16.23
C GLN A 791 12.37 7.11 -17.38
N VAL A 792 11.83 5.96 -17.78
CA VAL A 792 10.66 5.84 -18.66
C VAL A 792 9.68 4.85 -18.02
N ILE A 793 8.38 5.18 -18.02
CA ILE A 793 7.32 4.30 -17.51
C ILE A 793 6.45 3.86 -18.67
N VAL A 794 6.19 2.56 -18.77
CA VAL A 794 5.39 1.97 -19.83
C VAL A 794 4.24 1.19 -19.21
N GLY A 795 3.01 1.54 -19.57
CA GLY A 795 1.81 0.75 -19.31
C GLY A 795 1.79 -0.48 -20.21
N VAL A 796 1.56 -1.65 -19.61
CA VAL A 796 1.51 -2.96 -20.29
C VAL A 796 0.17 -3.67 -20.10
N GLY A 797 -0.80 -2.99 -19.48
CA GLY A 797 -2.16 -3.50 -19.22
C GLY A 797 -2.38 -3.91 -17.77
N TYR A 798 -3.65 -3.92 -17.34
CA TYR A 798 -4.01 -4.15 -15.94
C TYR A 798 -3.50 -5.49 -15.39
N GLY A 799 -2.67 -5.45 -14.34
CA GLY A 799 -2.07 -6.65 -13.75
C GLY A 799 -1.05 -7.38 -14.63
N LYS A 800 -0.59 -6.79 -15.74
CA LYS A 800 0.34 -7.41 -16.71
C LYS A 800 1.82 -7.06 -16.49
N GLY A 801 2.14 -6.18 -15.54
CA GLY A 801 3.51 -5.74 -15.26
C GLY A 801 4.49 -6.89 -15.01
N ILE A 802 4.12 -7.86 -14.17
CA ILE A 802 4.95 -9.02 -13.83
C ILE A 802 5.22 -9.89 -15.06
N GLU A 803 4.18 -10.18 -15.85
CA GLU A 803 4.27 -10.97 -17.08
C GLU A 803 5.23 -10.32 -18.08
N ALA A 804 5.10 -9.01 -18.31
CA ALA A 804 5.97 -8.26 -19.20
C ALA A 804 7.43 -8.24 -18.71
N ALA A 805 7.66 -7.97 -17.42
CA ALA A 805 9.01 -7.96 -16.85
C ALA A 805 9.71 -9.32 -16.97
N LYS A 806 8.99 -10.44 -16.78
CA LYS A 806 9.53 -11.79 -16.96
C LYS A 806 9.80 -12.15 -18.41
N ALA A 807 8.90 -11.75 -19.31
CA ALA A 807 9.11 -11.95 -20.74
C ALA A 807 10.40 -11.24 -21.19
N LEU A 808 10.63 -10.01 -20.70
CA LEU A 808 11.88 -9.28 -20.93
C LEU A 808 13.08 -10.00 -20.28
N GLU A 809 12.98 -10.44 -19.02
CA GLU A 809 14.08 -11.10 -18.30
C GLU A 809 14.54 -12.38 -19.00
N LYS A 810 13.59 -13.19 -19.50
CA LYS A 810 13.88 -14.39 -20.31
C LYS A 810 14.69 -14.05 -21.57
N ASN A 811 14.52 -12.84 -22.10
CA ASN A 811 15.22 -12.30 -23.26
C ASN A 811 16.42 -11.42 -22.87
N HIS A 812 16.97 -11.57 -21.66
CA HIS A 812 18.14 -10.84 -21.16
C HIS A 812 17.95 -9.32 -21.02
N ILE A 813 16.71 -8.83 -20.96
CA ILE A 813 16.40 -7.43 -20.63
C ILE A 813 15.76 -7.41 -19.24
N ILE A 814 16.39 -6.77 -18.26
CA ILE A 814 15.82 -6.67 -16.92
C ILE A 814 15.26 -5.28 -16.64
N CYS A 815 14.10 -5.26 -16.00
CA CYS A 815 13.42 -4.06 -15.51
C CYS A 815 12.64 -4.42 -14.24
N ASN A 816 12.03 -3.43 -13.59
CA ASN A 816 11.08 -3.72 -12.53
C ASN A 816 9.65 -3.49 -13.01
N TYR A 817 8.75 -4.44 -12.75
CA TYR A 817 7.33 -4.15 -12.80
C TYR A 817 6.98 -3.10 -11.75
N GLN A 818 5.96 -2.30 -12.01
CA GLN A 818 5.69 -1.09 -11.27
C GLN A 818 4.18 -0.82 -11.23
N ALA A 819 3.65 -0.62 -10.03
CA ALA A 819 2.33 -0.02 -9.90
C ALA A 819 2.38 1.42 -10.42
N ILE A 820 1.53 1.73 -11.39
CA ILE A 820 1.32 3.08 -11.91
C ILE A 820 0.18 3.77 -11.14
N PRO A 821 -0.03 5.09 -11.29
CA PRO A 821 -0.99 5.85 -10.49
C PRO A 821 -2.44 5.35 -10.46
N SER A 822 -2.85 4.56 -11.45
CA SER A 822 -4.18 3.93 -11.55
C SER A 822 -4.29 2.58 -10.81
N ASP A 823 -3.21 2.03 -10.28
CA ASP A 823 -3.21 0.68 -9.70
C ASP A 823 -3.54 0.70 -8.21
N GLU A 824 -4.20 -0.36 -7.73
CA GLU A 824 -4.49 -0.56 -6.30
C GLU A 824 -3.23 -0.87 -5.47
N GLY A 825 -2.21 -1.43 -6.11
CA GLY A 825 -1.00 -1.86 -5.44
C GLY A 825 -0.05 -2.62 -6.36
N PHE A 826 1.10 -2.99 -5.79
CA PHE A 826 2.23 -3.56 -6.54
C PHE A 826 1.95 -4.94 -7.15
N THR A 827 1.09 -5.77 -6.53
CA THR A 827 0.77 -7.11 -7.03
C THR A 827 -0.09 -7.09 -8.30
N VAL A 828 -0.77 -5.97 -8.57
CA VAL A 828 -1.58 -5.73 -9.77
C VAL A 828 -0.96 -4.66 -10.66
N SER A 829 0.38 -4.58 -10.66
CA SER A 829 1.13 -3.61 -11.47
C SER A 829 0.68 -3.62 -12.93
N SER A 830 0.27 -2.48 -13.44
CA SER A 830 -0.10 -2.30 -14.84
C SER A 830 1.04 -1.76 -15.70
N GLY A 831 2.21 -1.48 -15.10
CA GLY A 831 3.34 -0.93 -15.82
C GLY A 831 4.67 -1.63 -15.52
N ILE A 832 5.66 -1.26 -16.31
CA ILE A 832 7.08 -1.50 -16.09
C ILE A 832 7.80 -0.17 -15.99
N ARG A 833 8.82 -0.12 -15.13
CA ARG A 833 9.66 1.05 -14.94
C ARG A 833 11.06 0.74 -15.47
N LEU A 834 11.53 1.62 -16.35
CA LEU A 834 12.76 1.51 -17.10
C LEU A 834 13.70 2.66 -16.75
N GLY A 835 15.00 2.41 -16.79
CA GLY A 835 16.04 3.42 -16.61
C GLY A 835 17.19 3.23 -17.58
N VAL A 836 17.69 4.32 -18.14
CA VAL A 836 18.73 4.27 -19.20
C VAL A 836 20.16 4.39 -18.67
N SER A 837 20.33 4.70 -17.38
CA SER A 837 21.61 5.15 -16.82
C SER A 837 22.74 4.11 -16.91
N GLU A 838 22.49 2.84 -16.56
CA GLU A 838 23.52 1.80 -16.62
C GLU A 838 24.01 1.60 -18.05
N MET A 839 23.10 1.44 -19.00
CA MET A 839 23.48 1.23 -20.39
C MET A 839 24.10 2.47 -21.06
N THR A 840 23.75 3.67 -20.58
CA THR A 840 24.46 4.90 -20.96
C THR A 840 25.93 4.84 -20.50
N ARG A 841 26.22 4.28 -19.32
CA ARG A 841 27.61 4.03 -18.90
C ARG A 841 28.32 2.96 -19.74
N PHE A 842 27.60 2.10 -20.44
CA PHE A 842 28.19 1.18 -21.42
C PHE A 842 28.24 1.76 -22.85
N GLY A 843 28.03 3.07 -22.99
CA GLY A 843 28.21 3.79 -24.24
C GLY A 843 26.99 3.82 -25.16
N MET A 844 25.84 3.27 -24.76
CA MET A 844 24.61 3.39 -25.56
C MET A 844 24.19 4.85 -25.74
N LYS A 845 23.80 5.20 -26.96
CA LYS A 845 23.31 6.52 -27.36
C LYS A 845 21.84 6.45 -27.81
N GLU A 846 21.28 7.57 -28.23
CA GLU A 846 19.87 7.74 -28.56
C GLU A 846 19.40 6.70 -29.60
N THR A 847 20.13 6.52 -30.70
CA THR A 847 19.79 5.56 -31.76
C THR A 847 19.81 4.11 -31.29
N ASP A 848 20.64 3.78 -30.30
CA ASP A 848 20.70 2.43 -29.73
C ASP A 848 19.47 2.15 -28.85
N PHE A 849 19.01 3.14 -28.09
CA PHE A 849 17.75 3.05 -27.36
C PHE A 849 16.52 3.01 -28.28
N GLU A 850 16.56 3.70 -29.42
CA GLU A 850 15.52 3.58 -30.45
C GLU A 850 15.43 2.14 -31.00
N ALA A 851 16.57 1.51 -31.28
CA ALA A 851 16.61 0.12 -31.72
C ALA A 851 16.13 -0.86 -30.63
N LEU A 852 16.55 -0.64 -29.38
CA LEU A 852 16.13 -1.45 -28.24
C LEU A 852 14.61 -1.37 -28.00
N ALA A 853 13.99 -0.20 -28.21
CA ALA A 853 12.55 -0.02 -28.07
C ALA A 853 11.76 -0.94 -29.03
N CYS A 854 12.25 -1.15 -30.25
CA CYS A 854 11.65 -2.08 -31.21
C CYS A 854 11.72 -3.53 -30.72
N ILE A 855 12.89 -3.97 -30.25
CA ILE A 855 13.08 -5.32 -29.69
C ILE A 855 12.13 -5.54 -28.51
N MET A 856 12.06 -4.58 -27.59
CA MET A 856 11.18 -4.67 -26.43
C MET A 856 9.70 -4.73 -26.82
N ALA A 857 9.27 -3.95 -27.82
CA ALA A 857 7.90 -3.98 -28.30
C ALA A 857 7.55 -5.35 -28.90
N ASP A 858 8.46 -5.98 -29.64
CA ASP A 858 8.27 -7.33 -30.18
C ASP A 858 8.14 -8.37 -29.07
N VAL A 859 8.92 -8.26 -27.98
CA VAL A 859 8.78 -9.15 -26.82
C VAL A 859 7.43 -8.91 -26.12
N ILE A 860 7.08 -7.65 -25.81
CA ILE A 860 5.90 -7.32 -24.99
C ILE A 860 4.58 -7.53 -25.76
N GLN A 861 4.50 -7.05 -27.00
CA GLN A 861 3.25 -7.05 -27.78
C GLN A 861 3.07 -8.32 -28.60
N LYS A 862 4.16 -8.96 -29.06
CA LYS A 862 4.12 -10.11 -29.98
C LYS A 862 4.63 -11.41 -29.37
N GLY A 863 5.23 -11.37 -28.17
CA GLY A 863 5.75 -12.57 -27.49
C GLY A 863 6.94 -13.21 -28.19
N VAL A 864 7.73 -12.42 -28.94
CA VAL A 864 8.91 -12.91 -29.67
C VAL A 864 10.01 -13.34 -28.68
N ASP A 865 10.68 -14.45 -28.98
CA ASP A 865 11.95 -14.81 -28.33
C ASP A 865 13.09 -14.07 -29.04
N ALA A 866 13.58 -13.01 -28.40
CA ALA A 866 14.64 -12.13 -28.88
C ALA A 866 15.95 -12.32 -28.11
N SER A 867 16.11 -13.42 -27.36
CA SER A 867 17.29 -13.65 -26.51
C SER A 867 18.62 -13.57 -27.27
N GLY A 868 18.67 -14.18 -28.47
CA GLY A 868 19.84 -14.11 -29.36
C GLY A 868 20.11 -12.71 -29.91
N ASP A 869 19.07 -11.99 -30.33
CA ASP A 869 19.18 -10.62 -30.84
C ASP A 869 19.66 -9.66 -29.74
N VAL A 870 19.17 -9.82 -28.52
CA VAL A 870 19.59 -9.04 -27.35
C VAL A 870 21.04 -9.33 -26.97
N GLU A 871 21.47 -10.59 -26.97
CA GLU A 871 22.88 -10.94 -26.71
C GLU A 871 23.81 -10.34 -27.78
N GLN A 872 23.45 -10.45 -29.06
CA GLN A 872 24.20 -9.83 -30.15
C GLN A 872 24.22 -8.30 -30.02
N PHE A 873 23.10 -7.68 -29.68
CA PHE A 873 23.02 -6.25 -29.46
C PHE A 873 23.91 -5.81 -28.29
N ARG A 874 23.84 -6.52 -27.15
CA ARG A 874 24.62 -6.24 -25.94
C ARG A 874 26.13 -6.35 -26.16
N SER A 875 26.58 -7.23 -27.06
CA SER A 875 28.00 -7.45 -27.39
C SER A 875 28.73 -6.20 -27.92
N ARG A 876 27.98 -5.21 -28.42
CA ARG A 876 28.52 -3.92 -28.88
C ARG A 876 28.94 -2.96 -27.75
N PHE A 877 28.55 -3.24 -26.52
CA PHE A 877 28.59 -2.28 -25.40
C PHE A 877 29.34 -2.83 -24.17
N LEU A 878 30.39 -3.64 -24.34
CA LEU A 878 31.04 -4.33 -23.22
C LEU A 878 31.96 -3.42 -22.38
N ASP A 879 32.45 -2.34 -22.98
CA ASP A 879 33.34 -1.40 -22.32
C ASP A 879 32.57 -0.30 -21.59
N MET A 880 33.03 0.05 -20.40
CA MET A 880 32.41 1.08 -19.58
C MET A 880 33.01 2.46 -19.88
N ALA A 881 32.14 3.41 -20.18
CA ALA A 881 32.38 4.85 -20.26
C ALA A 881 32.17 5.54 -18.90
N TYR A 882 32.61 6.81 -18.81
CA TYR A 882 32.48 7.65 -17.61
C TYR A 882 33.13 7.03 -16.36
N CYS A 883 34.32 6.45 -16.54
CA CYS A 883 35.21 5.98 -15.49
C CYS A 883 36.67 6.17 -15.91
N PHE A 884 37.60 6.16 -14.95
CA PHE A 884 39.03 6.27 -15.28
C PHE A 884 39.55 4.95 -15.89
N ASN A 885 40.17 5.05 -17.07
CA ASN A 885 40.68 3.90 -17.83
C ASN A 885 42.05 4.17 -18.48
N ASP A 886 42.76 5.20 -18.03
CA ASP A 886 44.07 5.60 -18.57
C ASP A 886 45.16 4.56 -18.31
N ASN A 887 46.04 4.34 -19.29
CA ASN A 887 47.12 3.37 -19.18
C ASN A 887 48.06 3.66 -17.99
N GLU A 888 48.24 4.93 -17.63
CA GLU A 888 49.13 5.36 -16.54
C GLU A 888 48.70 4.87 -15.16
N ILE A 889 47.42 4.55 -14.97
CA ILE A 889 46.90 4.00 -13.70
C ILE A 889 46.72 2.48 -13.76
N LEU A 890 46.78 1.84 -14.94
CA LEU A 890 46.56 0.40 -15.06
C LEU A 890 47.63 -0.43 -14.34
N ASP A 891 48.87 0.04 -14.26
CA ASP A 891 49.95 -0.63 -13.51
C ASP A 891 49.59 -0.79 -12.01
N LEU A 892 48.88 0.19 -11.44
CA LEU A 892 48.39 0.10 -10.05
C LEU A 892 47.36 -1.02 -9.89
N LYS A 893 46.61 -1.35 -10.95
CA LYS A 893 45.57 -2.37 -10.92
C LYS A 893 46.19 -3.75 -10.77
N GLU A 894 47.29 -4.02 -11.47
CA GLU A 894 48.03 -5.28 -11.37
C GLU A 894 48.56 -5.47 -9.94
N ASN A 895 49.12 -4.42 -9.33
CA ASN A 895 49.56 -4.46 -7.94
C ASN A 895 48.42 -4.78 -6.96
N PHE A 896 47.25 -4.17 -7.13
CA PHE A 896 46.07 -4.48 -6.31
C PHE A 896 45.60 -5.92 -6.54
N LEU A 897 45.49 -6.36 -7.80
CA LEU A 897 45.05 -7.72 -8.12
C LEU A 897 46.00 -8.79 -7.60
N GLY A 898 47.31 -8.52 -7.57
CA GLY A 898 48.30 -9.41 -6.96
C GLY A 898 48.23 -9.51 -5.43
N SER A 899 47.46 -8.65 -4.76
CA SER A 899 47.30 -8.63 -3.30
C SER A 899 46.11 -9.46 -2.78
N PHE A 900 45.20 -9.90 -3.67
CA PHE A 900 44.07 -10.78 -3.38
C PHE A 900 44.39 -12.23 -3.72
#